data_AF-A0A3R7BDT8-F1
#
_entry.id   AF-A0A3R7BDT8-F1
#
_cell.length_a   1.000
_cell.length_b   1.000
_cell.length_c   1.000
_cell.angle_alpha   90.00
_cell.angle_beta   90.00
_cell.angle_gamma   90.00
#
_symmetry.space_group_name_H-M   'P 1'
#
loop_
_entity.id
_entity.type
_entity.pdbx_description
1 polymer ?
#
loop_
_entity_poly.entity_id
_entity_poly.type
_entity_poly.pdbx_seq_one_letter_code
_entity_poly.pdbx_strand_id
1 'polypeptide(L)'
;MKSTAFLTLVALIMAMMVQDASAHGRLLVPPHRGYIGRLPQFNGLVPINFGDHGLSAGSIGQTRGGKHGICGDRYSGKRLHETGGEFAKFPQLREMVIGACYAPGSTMDLQVQLTANHMGYFEFGLCKLNSLNDKETEDCFKTLVQPNGEKDWKLPAGNKVFNMQYMLPDGVSCDGDSHCVLRWHYVGWNNPDVGIDGQEQFWNCADIYVSNTCGSSPSPSSSQSTPSTSTPSTSKPAMTNDPKPTAPSSSADTPVTTDTPPSTSGAPHPVDPQCGGCTNCYFAGNNACFIGWSKEQCDSTGWYKWCGIGGSDPSTPSSPKSAPSTNAPYPSSSTDTPVTTDTPPSTSGAPEPADPQCGGCTNCYFADRNACFIGWSKQQCDSTGWYKWCGAGGSNPPPSPANAPNPSTTSSPKPSTTSSPKRTPSSIPSTTKQPTLSPSPGTPGVDKKVSWNWFASSTTDCDASLSKDTLNRGLYIGGENIPADCGKTASFTYDGRTVIATYAWRTTGGQGYNELSPQAFAQLLGSNANAANFNSATDFQVAIKDPGHEAIMIVLDASVAMRSPLAEVTRKVEVGSRFEAAKSAIQGIVNQKLLFRKNDEVGIVMYGTEGTDNQLNADDDNSYKHVTVVSSVAPVTIDLSKQVLAMEAASVETPADVLDGIIVALDLMIRRTDNKKYDKRLVVITDAATRINNPSDMEVVCTMIQNLDVHLQIMCVPIMCVNPLSRMTNIHIACQQTNEDREAI
;
A
#
# COMPACT_ATOMS: atom_id res chain seq x y z
N MET A 1 37.54 -32.08 28.93
CA MET A 1 38.10 -30.83 28.32
C MET A 1 37.43 -30.42 27.00
N LYS A 2 37.11 -31.31 26.04
CA LYS A 2 36.51 -30.86 24.75
C LYS A 2 35.04 -30.38 24.81
N SER A 3 34.21 -30.90 25.72
CA SER A 3 32.76 -30.60 25.75
C SER A 3 32.43 -29.14 26.14
N THR A 4 33.13 -28.58 27.13
CA THR A 4 32.88 -27.22 27.63
C THR A 4 33.11 -26.14 26.56
N ALA A 5 34.11 -26.32 25.69
CA ALA A 5 34.37 -25.39 24.59
C ALA A 5 33.27 -25.40 23.51
N PHE A 6 32.62 -26.55 23.30
CA PHE A 6 31.51 -26.67 22.34
C PHE A 6 30.24 -26.00 22.87
N LEU A 7 29.93 -26.20 24.16
CA LEU A 7 28.79 -25.55 24.83
C LEU A 7 28.93 -24.02 24.85
N THR A 8 30.12 -23.47 25.11
CA THR A 8 30.35 -22.02 25.05
C THR A 8 30.24 -21.47 23.63
N LEU A 9 30.70 -22.22 22.61
CA LEU A 9 30.59 -21.80 21.21
C LEU A 9 29.13 -21.79 20.74
N VAL A 10 28.35 -22.83 21.08
CA VAL A 10 26.91 -22.89 20.80
C VAL A 10 26.15 -21.79 21.53
N ALA A 11 26.49 -21.48 22.79
CA ALA A 11 25.88 -20.37 23.51
C ALA A 11 26.19 -19.00 22.85
N LEU A 12 27.42 -18.81 22.35
CA LEU A 12 27.78 -17.60 21.61
C LEU A 12 27.00 -17.48 20.28
N ILE A 13 26.85 -18.58 19.54
CA ILE A 13 26.10 -18.61 18.28
C ILE A 13 24.60 -18.38 18.51
N MET A 14 24.03 -18.98 19.57
CA MET A 14 22.63 -18.73 19.96
C MET A 14 22.42 -17.25 20.37
N ALA A 15 23.38 -16.64 21.07
CA ALA A 15 23.34 -15.21 21.40
C ALA A 15 23.53 -14.29 20.16
N MET A 16 24.14 -14.80 19.09
CA MET A 16 24.22 -14.13 17.77
C MET A 16 23.04 -14.46 16.85
N MET A 17 22.11 -15.33 17.27
CA MET A 17 20.85 -15.65 16.59
C MET A 17 19.63 -15.11 17.33
N VAL A 18 19.81 -14.04 18.11
CA VAL A 18 18.73 -13.08 18.32
C VAL A 18 18.43 -12.47 16.95
N GLN A 19 17.34 -12.91 16.32
CA GLN A 19 16.79 -12.20 15.18
C GLN A 19 16.30 -10.85 15.69
N ASP A 20 16.93 -9.77 15.24
CA ASP A 20 16.35 -8.43 15.34
C ASP A 20 15.07 -8.42 14.50
N ALA A 21 13.96 -8.86 15.10
CA ALA A 21 12.65 -8.40 14.68
C ALA A 21 12.69 -6.89 14.80
N SER A 22 12.61 -6.21 13.66
CA SER A 22 12.60 -4.75 13.57
C SER A 22 11.17 -4.31 13.24
N ALA A 23 10.60 -3.48 14.10
CA ALA A 23 9.28 -2.91 13.90
C ALA A 23 9.32 -2.03 12.66
N HIS A 24 8.15 -1.80 12.07
CA HIS A 24 8.06 -0.98 10.88
C HIS A 24 6.73 -0.26 10.88
N GLY A 25 6.76 1.02 10.58
CA GLY A 25 5.57 1.87 10.53
C GLY A 25 5.86 3.31 10.13
N ARG A 26 4.78 4.00 9.75
CA ARG A 26 4.80 5.35 9.17
C ARG A 26 3.53 6.13 9.53
N LEU A 27 3.69 7.43 9.76
CA LEU A 27 2.59 8.38 9.93
C LEU A 27 2.02 8.75 8.55
N LEU A 28 0.82 8.25 8.24
CA LEU A 28 0.12 8.46 6.97
C LEU A 28 -0.62 9.81 6.93
N VAL A 29 -1.22 10.20 8.06
CA VAL A 29 -2.01 11.44 8.18
C VAL A 29 -1.62 12.16 9.48
N PRO A 30 -1.13 13.41 9.41
CA PRO A 30 -0.62 14.07 8.20
C PRO A 30 0.61 13.31 7.66
N PRO A 31 0.81 13.24 6.33
CA PRO A 31 1.86 12.42 5.74
C PRO A 31 3.26 12.91 6.15
N HIS A 32 4.04 12.03 6.78
CA HIS A 32 5.42 12.37 7.12
C HIS A 32 6.32 12.48 5.88
N ARG A 33 7.42 13.24 6.02
CA ARG A 33 8.37 13.55 4.94
C ARG A 33 8.86 12.35 4.14
N GLY A 34 8.99 11.16 4.74
CA GLY A 34 9.36 9.94 4.01
C GLY A 34 8.25 9.41 3.11
N TYR A 35 7.02 9.35 3.64
CA TYR A 35 5.84 8.85 2.94
C TYR A 35 5.26 9.85 1.92
N ILE A 36 5.37 11.16 2.17
CA ILE A 36 4.67 12.22 1.43
C ILE A 36 4.86 12.14 -0.10
N GLY A 37 6.08 11.81 -0.56
CA GLY A 37 6.40 11.65 -1.99
C GLY A 37 5.72 10.47 -2.69
N ARG A 38 5.12 9.51 -1.95
CA ARG A 38 4.30 8.43 -2.53
C ARG A 38 2.90 8.90 -2.95
N LEU A 39 2.41 9.99 -2.38
CA LEU A 39 1.04 10.44 -2.61
C LEU A 39 0.93 11.21 -3.94
N PRO A 40 -0.09 10.97 -4.78
CA PRO A 40 -0.15 11.52 -6.14
C PRO A 40 -0.03 13.04 -6.23
N GLN A 41 -0.54 13.79 -5.26
CA GLN A 41 -0.48 15.25 -5.22
C GLN A 41 0.91 15.83 -4.93
N PHE A 42 1.87 15.02 -4.46
CA PHE A 42 3.26 15.44 -4.22
C PHE A 42 4.25 14.76 -5.20
N ASN A 43 3.73 14.03 -6.21
CA ASN A 43 4.54 13.38 -7.24
C ASN A 43 5.39 14.41 -8.01
N GLY A 44 6.69 14.14 -8.13
CA GLY A 44 7.67 15.06 -8.73
C GLY A 44 8.13 16.22 -7.84
N LEU A 45 7.49 16.46 -6.68
CA LEU A 45 7.88 17.49 -5.71
C LEU A 45 8.83 16.93 -4.65
N VAL A 46 8.50 15.77 -4.06
CA VAL A 46 9.32 15.09 -3.05
C VAL A 46 9.71 13.70 -3.56
N PRO A 47 10.99 13.30 -3.50
CA PRO A 47 11.39 11.95 -3.88
C PRO A 47 10.73 10.88 -3.00
N ILE A 48 10.34 9.75 -3.60
CA ILE A 48 9.79 8.60 -2.86
C ILE A 48 10.88 8.00 -1.97
N ASN A 49 10.68 8.01 -0.65
CA ASN A 49 11.48 7.17 0.24
C ASN A 49 10.86 5.76 0.33
N PHE A 50 11.55 4.76 -0.21
CA PHE A 50 11.11 3.36 -0.11
C PHE A 50 11.27 2.78 1.31
N GLY A 51 12.15 3.34 2.15
CA GLY A 51 12.37 2.99 3.55
C GLY A 51 11.68 3.94 4.55
N ASP A 52 10.66 4.68 4.10
CA ASP A 52 9.79 5.56 4.89
C ASP A 52 9.24 4.93 6.19
N HIS A 53 8.92 3.64 6.13
CA HIS A 53 8.39 2.84 7.23
C HIS A 53 9.47 2.27 8.18
N GLY A 54 10.75 2.59 7.98
CA GLY A 54 11.90 2.02 8.70
C GLY A 54 12.75 3.03 9.48
N LEU A 55 12.20 4.19 9.86
CA LEU A 55 12.94 5.31 10.48
C LEU A 55 13.24 5.10 11.98
N SER A 56 13.97 4.02 12.27
CA SER A 56 14.30 3.48 13.60
C SER A 56 15.54 4.11 14.27
N ALA A 57 15.90 5.34 13.87
CA ALA A 57 17.18 5.98 14.21
C ALA A 57 18.44 5.17 13.88
N GLY A 58 18.32 4.12 13.05
CA GLY A 58 19.41 3.23 12.65
C GLY A 58 19.39 1.82 13.24
N SER A 59 18.29 1.42 13.87
CA SER A 59 18.04 0.24 14.72
C SER A 59 18.42 0.41 16.20
N ILE A 60 17.91 -0.52 17.02
CA ILE A 60 18.14 -0.62 18.47
C ILE A 60 19.61 -0.52 18.91
N GLY A 61 20.54 -0.93 18.04
CA GLY A 61 21.98 -0.77 18.29
C GLY A 61 22.46 0.68 18.36
N GLN A 62 21.66 1.65 17.94
CA GLN A 62 21.91 3.10 18.08
C GLN A 62 21.08 3.72 19.22
N THR A 63 19.79 3.36 19.33
CA THR A 63 18.90 3.94 20.36
C THR A 63 19.33 3.61 21.79
N ARG A 64 19.99 2.46 22.01
CA ARG A 64 20.58 2.05 23.31
C ARG A 64 21.52 3.06 23.99
N GLY A 65 21.98 4.09 23.27
CA GLY A 65 22.78 5.18 23.81
C GLY A 65 22.02 6.50 24.04
N GLY A 66 20.68 6.50 23.98
CA GLY A 66 19.84 7.70 24.03
C GLY A 66 20.04 8.64 22.82
N LYS A 67 20.46 8.08 21.66
CA LYS A 67 20.92 8.86 20.51
C LYS A 67 20.15 8.53 19.24
N HIS A 68 19.39 9.51 18.76
CA HIS A 68 18.59 9.42 17.54
C HIS A 68 18.68 10.71 16.69
N GLY A 69 18.28 10.63 15.42
CA GLY A 69 17.89 11.82 14.66
C GLY A 69 16.55 12.35 15.16
N ILE A 70 16.31 13.65 15.00
CA ILE A 70 15.08 14.33 15.43
C ILE A 70 13.85 13.74 14.71
N CYS A 71 14.06 13.34 13.45
CA CYS A 71 13.05 12.82 12.53
C CYS A 71 13.32 11.36 12.09
N GLY A 72 13.99 10.57 12.93
CA GLY A 72 14.15 9.11 12.76
C GLY A 72 15.35 8.67 11.90
N ASP A 73 16.11 9.62 11.37
CA ASP A 73 17.43 9.36 10.77
C ASP A 73 18.46 8.84 11.80
N ARG A 74 19.58 8.29 11.32
CA ARG A 74 20.72 7.94 12.18
C ARG A 74 21.29 9.15 12.89
N TYR A 75 21.56 9.03 14.20
CA TYR A 75 22.25 10.07 14.97
C TYR A 75 23.58 10.46 14.29
N SER A 76 24.37 9.46 13.91
CA SER A 76 25.60 9.55 13.12
C SER A 76 25.32 9.24 11.65
N GLY A 77 25.05 10.27 10.84
CA GLY A 77 24.82 10.14 9.41
C GLY A 77 24.36 11.42 8.74
N LYS A 78 23.92 11.31 7.47
CA LYS A 78 23.08 12.36 6.86
C LYS A 78 21.71 12.32 7.52
N ARG A 79 21.16 13.50 7.82
CA ARG A 79 19.78 13.67 8.25
C ARG A 79 18.95 14.02 7.01
N LEU A 80 18.16 13.07 6.51
CA LEU A 80 17.40 13.20 5.27
C LEU A 80 15.97 13.71 5.52
N HIS A 81 15.45 13.51 6.74
CA HIS A 81 14.09 13.83 7.16
C HIS A 81 14.00 15.06 8.08
N GLU A 82 15.12 15.68 8.45
CA GLU A 82 15.21 16.96 9.18
C GLU A 82 15.31 18.13 8.19
N THR A 83 14.91 19.35 8.59
CA THR A 83 14.73 20.48 7.65
C THR A 83 15.96 20.78 6.80
N GLY A 84 15.76 20.86 5.47
CA GLY A 84 16.84 21.00 4.48
C GLY A 84 17.50 19.67 4.06
N GLY A 85 16.99 18.53 4.53
CA GLY A 85 17.34 17.19 4.07
C GLY A 85 16.78 16.84 2.69
N GLU A 86 16.90 15.56 2.32
CA GLU A 86 16.41 15.08 1.02
C GLU A 86 14.89 15.06 0.92
N PHE A 87 14.20 14.76 2.03
CA PHE A 87 12.74 14.62 2.08
C PHE A 87 12.05 15.81 2.77
N ALA A 88 12.77 16.59 3.58
CA ALA A 88 12.25 17.79 4.24
C ALA A 88 12.29 19.03 3.31
N LYS A 89 11.40 19.06 2.33
CA LYS A 89 11.41 20.03 1.22
C LYS A 89 10.82 21.41 1.50
N PHE A 90 10.28 21.66 2.69
CA PHE A 90 9.63 22.94 3.01
C PHE A 90 10.49 24.20 2.71
N PRO A 91 11.83 24.24 2.96
CA PRO A 91 12.64 25.42 2.63
C PRO A 91 12.71 25.76 1.14
N GLN A 92 12.42 24.79 0.25
CA GLN A 92 12.46 24.97 -1.20
C GLN A 92 11.06 25.07 -1.83
N LEU A 93 10.07 24.36 -1.27
CA LEU A 93 8.74 24.18 -1.86
C LEU A 93 7.59 24.73 -1.01
N ARG A 94 7.87 25.20 0.21
CA ARG A 94 6.92 25.92 1.09
C ARG A 94 5.57 25.19 1.23
N GLU A 95 4.46 25.88 1.00
CA GLU A 95 3.09 25.37 1.06
C GLU A 95 2.85 24.13 0.17
N MET A 96 3.63 23.93 -0.91
CA MET A 96 3.45 22.82 -1.85
C MET A 96 3.82 21.44 -1.26
N VAL A 97 4.40 21.40 -0.06
CA VAL A 97 4.76 20.15 0.66
C VAL A 97 4.20 20.10 2.08
N ILE A 98 3.18 20.91 2.37
CA ILE A 98 2.41 20.84 3.62
C ILE A 98 1.42 19.68 3.55
N GLY A 99 1.54 18.73 4.48
CA GLY A 99 0.70 17.53 4.55
C GLY A 99 -0.70 17.76 5.08
N ALA A 100 -0.93 18.80 5.89
CA ALA A 100 -2.25 19.18 6.41
C ALA A 100 -2.30 20.64 6.93
N CYS A 101 -3.52 21.18 7.05
CA CYS A 101 -3.84 22.50 7.59
C CYS A 101 -4.87 22.33 8.71
N TYR A 102 -4.57 22.77 9.94
CA TYR A 102 -5.46 22.64 11.10
C TYR A 102 -5.73 23.99 11.78
N ALA A 103 -6.86 24.12 12.48
CA ALA A 103 -7.13 25.33 13.26
C ALA A 103 -6.34 25.31 14.59
N PRO A 104 -5.93 26.46 15.15
CA PRO A 104 -5.37 26.52 16.51
C PRO A 104 -6.33 25.91 17.53
N GLY A 105 -5.81 25.15 18.51
CA GLY A 105 -6.63 24.45 19.51
C GLY A 105 -7.47 23.26 18.99
N SER A 106 -7.45 22.95 17.70
CA SER A 106 -8.28 21.86 17.14
C SER A 106 -7.77 20.45 17.46
N THR A 107 -8.68 19.49 17.45
CA THR A 107 -8.33 18.05 17.50
C THR A 107 -8.00 17.58 16.09
N MET A 108 -6.82 16.99 15.92
CA MET A 108 -6.38 16.35 14.68
C MET A 108 -6.75 14.86 14.71
N ASP A 109 -7.39 14.38 13.65
CA ASP A 109 -7.44 12.94 13.34
C ASP A 109 -6.09 12.53 12.70
N LEU A 110 -5.41 11.56 13.32
CA LEU A 110 -4.09 11.08 12.95
C LEU A 110 -4.15 9.60 12.57
N GLN A 111 -3.39 9.21 11.54
CA GLN A 111 -3.33 7.82 11.05
C GLN A 111 -1.90 7.30 10.97
N VAL A 112 -1.63 6.17 11.63
CA VAL A 112 -0.33 5.49 11.66
C VAL A 112 -0.48 4.08 11.13
N GLN A 113 0.25 3.72 10.09
CA GLN A 113 0.37 2.33 9.63
C GLN A 113 1.53 1.65 10.34
N LEU A 114 1.31 0.47 10.94
CA LEU A 114 2.39 -0.45 11.29
C LEU A 114 2.36 -1.68 10.39
N THR A 115 3.48 -2.00 9.74
CA THR A 115 3.69 -3.26 9.02
C THR A 115 4.36 -4.33 9.89
N ALA A 116 5.01 -3.95 10.99
CA ALA A 116 5.42 -4.83 12.07
C ALA A 116 5.19 -4.16 13.45
N ASN A 117 4.24 -4.70 14.22
CA ASN A 117 3.79 -4.17 15.51
C ASN A 117 4.47 -4.89 16.69
N HIS A 118 5.22 -4.13 17.50
CA HIS A 118 5.97 -4.60 18.68
C HIS A 118 5.32 -4.19 20.02
N MET A 119 4.01 -3.92 20.04
CA MET A 119 3.28 -3.34 21.18
C MET A 119 3.93 -2.03 21.65
N GLY A 120 3.55 -1.53 22.83
CA GLY A 120 4.09 -0.29 23.39
C GLY A 120 3.13 0.89 23.21
N TYR A 121 3.63 2.02 22.74
CA TYR A 121 2.84 3.24 22.65
C TYR A 121 3.37 4.25 21.63
N PHE A 122 2.48 5.11 21.15
CA PHE A 122 2.83 6.30 20.38
C PHE A 122 2.78 7.55 21.26
N GLU A 123 3.73 8.45 21.04
CA GLU A 123 3.65 9.84 21.47
C GLU A 123 3.60 10.77 20.25
N PHE A 124 3.03 11.96 20.44
CA PHE A 124 3.05 13.03 19.44
C PHE A 124 3.58 14.32 20.05
N GLY A 125 4.40 15.04 19.28
CA GLY A 125 4.93 16.34 19.68
C GLY A 125 4.85 17.34 18.54
N LEU A 126 4.63 18.62 18.88
CA LEU A 126 4.60 19.71 17.92
C LEU A 126 5.79 20.64 18.14
N CYS A 127 6.56 20.91 17.08
CA CYS A 127 7.58 21.95 17.03
C CYS A 127 7.10 23.07 16.08
N LYS A 128 7.23 24.34 16.48
CA LYS A 128 7.00 25.48 15.58
C LYS A 128 8.34 26.02 15.07
N LEU A 129 8.47 26.10 13.75
CA LEU A 129 9.58 26.74 13.06
C LEU A 129 9.10 28.10 12.53
N ASN A 130 9.86 29.17 12.79
CA ASN A 130 9.43 30.56 12.57
C ASN A 130 9.90 31.11 11.21
N SER A 131 10.97 30.54 10.66
CA SER A 131 11.55 30.91 9.37
C SER A 131 11.83 29.69 8.49
N LEU A 132 11.84 29.89 7.17
CA LEU A 132 12.05 28.86 6.14
C LEU A 132 13.24 27.90 6.36
N ASN A 133 14.29 28.34 7.05
CA ASN A 133 15.55 27.60 7.26
C ASN A 133 15.83 27.30 8.75
N ASP A 134 14.87 27.56 9.64
CA ASP A 134 14.95 27.07 11.02
C ASP A 134 15.02 25.54 11.01
N LYS A 135 15.62 24.94 12.04
CA LYS A 135 15.74 23.47 12.17
C LYS A 135 15.09 22.98 13.44
N GLU A 136 14.60 21.76 13.38
CA GLU A 136 14.03 21.06 14.52
C GLU A 136 15.11 20.78 15.58
N THR A 137 14.72 20.89 16.85
CA THR A 137 15.52 20.46 18.00
C THR A 137 14.60 19.73 18.97
N GLU A 138 15.14 18.86 19.82
CA GLU A 138 14.35 18.17 20.84
C GLU A 138 13.60 19.17 21.75
N ASP A 139 14.30 20.23 22.18
CA ASP A 139 13.73 21.31 23.01
C ASP A 139 12.61 22.09 22.31
N CYS A 140 12.48 22.03 20.98
CA CYS A 140 11.38 22.66 20.25
C CYS A 140 10.06 21.93 20.48
N PHE A 141 10.07 20.59 20.51
CA PHE A 141 8.85 19.80 20.56
C PHE A 141 8.12 19.97 21.90
N LYS A 142 6.79 20.09 21.82
CA LYS A 142 5.88 20.08 22.96
C LYS A 142 4.96 18.88 22.81
N THR A 143 4.96 17.98 23.79
CA THR A 143 4.12 16.77 23.80
C THR A 143 2.65 17.18 23.73
N LEU A 144 1.93 16.62 22.75
CA LEU A 144 0.50 16.78 22.60
C LEU A 144 -0.25 15.78 23.50
N VAL A 145 -1.54 16.00 23.68
CA VAL A 145 -2.42 15.09 24.43
C VAL A 145 -3.62 14.69 23.60
N GLN A 146 -4.12 13.49 23.84
CA GLN A 146 -5.41 13.02 23.35
C GLN A 146 -6.56 13.81 24.01
N PRO A 147 -7.77 13.82 23.43
CA PRO A 147 -8.95 14.45 24.04
C PRO A 147 -9.33 13.94 25.44
N ASN A 148 -8.84 12.76 25.87
CA ASN A 148 -9.01 12.25 27.24
C ASN A 148 -7.95 12.76 28.24
N GLY A 149 -6.97 13.55 27.78
CA GLY A 149 -5.85 14.08 28.57
C GLY A 149 -4.59 13.18 28.62
N GLU A 150 -4.61 11.99 28.02
CA GLU A 150 -3.45 11.09 28.00
C GLU A 150 -2.44 11.47 26.91
N LYS A 151 -1.15 11.35 27.20
CA LYS A 151 -0.06 11.61 26.24
C LYS A 151 0.20 10.40 25.35
N ASP A 152 0.25 9.22 25.95
CA ASP A 152 0.64 7.97 25.31
C ASP A 152 -0.58 7.27 24.69
N TRP A 153 -0.59 7.08 23.36
CA TRP A 153 -1.58 6.20 22.72
C TRP A 153 -1.12 4.75 22.84
N LYS A 154 -1.72 3.97 23.75
CA LYS A 154 -1.32 2.59 24.04
C LYS A 154 -1.69 1.66 22.87
N LEU A 155 -0.67 1.06 22.25
CA LEU A 155 -0.77 0.35 20.97
C LEU A 155 -1.42 -1.03 21.12
N PRO A 156 -2.60 -1.28 20.51
CA PRO A 156 -3.20 -2.61 20.43
C PRO A 156 -2.46 -3.50 19.42
N ALA A 157 -2.70 -4.81 19.49
CA ALA A 157 -2.13 -5.78 18.56
C ALA A 157 -2.59 -5.59 17.09
N GLY A 158 -1.73 -6.00 16.16
CA GLY A 158 -2.01 -6.15 14.74
C GLY A 158 -1.19 -5.22 13.84
N ASN A 159 -0.82 -5.70 12.65
CA ASN A 159 -0.17 -4.91 11.61
C ASN A 159 -1.27 -4.32 10.73
N LYS A 160 -1.51 -3.01 10.82
CA LYS A 160 -2.63 -2.29 10.19
C LYS A 160 -2.45 -0.77 10.30
N VAL A 161 -3.40 -0.02 9.74
CA VAL A 161 -3.61 1.40 10.08
C VAL A 161 -4.32 1.51 11.43
N PHE A 162 -3.81 2.40 12.28
CA PHE A 162 -4.38 2.82 13.54
C PHE A 162 -4.81 4.29 13.44
N ASN A 163 -6.01 4.59 13.92
CA ASN A 163 -6.59 5.92 13.94
C ASN A 163 -6.64 6.42 15.39
N MET A 164 -6.24 7.68 15.62
CA MET A 164 -6.18 8.31 16.94
C MET A 164 -6.40 9.82 16.84
N GLN A 165 -6.73 10.45 17.96
CA GLN A 165 -6.98 11.89 18.02
C GLN A 165 -6.04 12.57 19.00
N TYR A 166 -5.47 13.72 18.62
CA TYR A 166 -4.60 14.55 19.45
C TYR A 166 -4.96 16.03 19.29
N MET A 167 -4.93 16.78 20.39
CA MET A 167 -5.26 18.20 20.41
C MET A 167 -4.01 19.05 20.13
N LEU A 168 -4.15 20.03 19.24
CA LEU A 168 -3.18 21.12 19.09
C LEU A 168 -3.28 22.10 20.26
N PRO A 169 -2.20 22.80 20.66
CA PRO A 169 -2.28 23.81 21.70
C PRO A 169 -3.01 25.06 21.20
N ASP A 170 -3.75 25.71 22.11
CA ASP A 170 -4.40 27.00 21.84
C ASP A 170 -3.39 28.08 21.44
N GLY A 171 -3.78 28.95 20.51
CA GLY A 171 -2.99 30.12 20.10
C GLY A 171 -1.72 29.82 19.28
N VAL A 172 -1.41 28.56 18.99
CA VAL A 172 -0.33 28.21 18.04
C VAL A 172 -0.81 28.50 16.61
N SER A 173 -0.10 29.41 15.92
CA SER A 173 -0.22 29.62 14.46
C SER A 173 1.17 29.50 13.84
N CYS A 174 1.26 28.84 12.69
CA CYS A 174 2.48 28.55 11.94
C CYS A 174 2.10 28.29 10.48
N ASP A 175 2.18 29.34 9.69
CA ASP A 175 1.72 29.40 8.30
C ASP A 175 2.56 30.39 7.46
N GLY A 176 2.52 30.25 6.13
CA GLY A 176 3.36 31.00 5.20
C GLY A 176 4.83 30.58 5.28
N ASP A 177 5.73 31.51 5.64
CA ASP A 177 7.16 31.25 5.84
C ASP A 177 7.46 30.51 7.17
N SER A 178 6.49 30.47 8.08
CA SER A 178 6.49 29.64 9.29
C SER A 178 5.73 28.34 9.02
N HIS A 179 6.13 27.24 9.64
CA HIS A 179 5.40 25.98 9.61
C HIS A 179 5.56 25.27 10.96
N CYS A 180 4.70 24.28 11.22
CA CYS A 180 4.89 23.38 12.34
C CYS A 180 5.32 22.01 11.83
N VAL A 181 6.20 21.36 12.59
CA VAL A 181 6.59 19.97 12.39
C VAL A 181 5.85 19.15 13.44
N LEU A 182 4.94 18.29 12.99
CA LEU A 182 4.34 17.27 13.84
C LEU A 182 5.29 16.06 13.84
N ARG A 183 5.74 15.64 15.03
CA ARG A 183 6.51 14.42 15.21
C ARG A 183 5.65 13.31 15.80
N TRP A 184 5.55 12.20 15.10
CA TRP A 184 5.17 10.90 15.69
C TRP A 184 6.43 10.23 16.24
N HIS A 185 6.33 9.68 17.45
CA HIS A 185 7.35 8.86 18.09
C HIS A 185 6.69 7.54 18.51
N TYR A 186 7.23 6.41 18.05
CA TYR A 186 6.82 5.08 18.49
C TYR A 186 7.90 4.49 19.39
N VAL A 187 7.48 4.04 20.59
CA VAL A 187 8.29 3.22 21.49
C VAL A 187 7.72 1.80 21.50
N GLY A 188 8.50 0.84 20.99
CA GLY A 188 8.17 -0.58 21.05
C GLY A 188 8.21 -1.14 22.46
N TRP A 189 7.70 -2.35 22.65
CA TRP A 189 7.69 -3.03 23.96
C TRP A 189 7.94 -4.54 23.84
N ASN A 190 8.80 -4.93 22.89
CA ASN A 190 9.20 -6.32 22.65
C ASN A 190 10.36 -6.78 23.55
N ASN A 191 11.13 -5.86 24.15
CA ASN A 191 12.20 -6.20 25.08
C ASN A 191 11.74 -6.10 26.54
N PRO A 192 11.68 -7.21 27.31
CA PRO A 192 11.42 -7.14 28.74
C PRO A 192 12.60 -6.52 29.51
N ASP A 193 12.31 -6.01 30.70
CA ASP A 193 13.29 -5.56 31.72
C ASP A 193 14.30 -4.49 31.29
N VAL A 194 14.01 -3.73 30.21
CA VAL A 194 14.81 -2.58 29.76
C VAL A 194 13.99 -1.29 29.69
N GLY A 195 14.64 -0.16 30.00
CA GLY A 195 14.07 1.18 29.84
C GLY A 195 13.92 1.60 28.37
N ILE A 196 13.39 2.81 28.14
CA ILE A 196 13.06 3.35 26.81
C ILE A 196 14.20 3.21 25.77
N ASP A 197 15.44 3.55 26.15
CA ASP A 197 16.62 3.42 25.26
C ASP A 197 16.89 1.97 24.83
N GLY A 198 16.50 0.99 25.66
CA GLY A 198 16.60 -0.43 25.36
C GLY A 198 15.47 -0.99 24.51
N GLN A 199 14.42 -0.21 24.25
CA GLN A 199 13.39 -0.54 23.27
C GLN A 199 13.85 -0.11 21.87
N GLU A 200 13.27 -0.75 20.85
CA GLU A 200 13.31 -0.22 19.49
C GLU A 200 12.35 0.98 19.40
N GLN A 201 12.78 2.04 18.72
CA GLN A 201 12.06 3.31 18.66
C GLN A 201 12.12 3.92 17.25
N PHE A 202 11.06 4.61 16.86
CA PHE A 202 10.89 5.20 15.52
C PHE A 202 10.41 6.64 15.65
N TRP A 203 10.86 7.50 14.74
CA TRP A 203 10.38 8.87 14.66
C TRP A 203 10.04 9.24 13.22
N ASN A 204 9.00 10.03 13.04
CA ASN A 204 8.59 10.60 11.75
C ASN A 204 8.25 12.07 11.95
N CYS A 205 8.67 12.93 11.04
CA CYS A 205 8.30 14.35 11.00
C CYS A 205 7.39 14.63 9.80
N ALA A 206 6.25 15.28 10.02
CA ALA A 206 5.32 15.75 9.01
C ALA A 206 5.22 17.29 9.06
N ASP A 207 5.27 17.92 7.89
CA ASP A 207 5.13 19.38 7.75
C ASP A 207 3.64 19.76 7.71
N ILE A 208 3.20 20.60 8.64
CA ILE A 208 1.80 21.05 8.74
C ILE A 208 1.71 22.56 8.95
N TYR A 209 0.60 23.13 8.50
CA TYR A 209 0.20 24.47 8.89
C TYR A 209 -0.84 24.41 10.02
N VAL A 210 -0.73 25.36 10.94
CA VAL A 210 -1.78 25.67 11.91
C VAL A 210 -2.15 27.13 11.74
N SER A 211 -3.39 27.44 11.38
CA SER A 211 -3.81 28.82 11.10
C SER A 211 -5.32 28.98 11.23
N ASN A 212 -5.78 30.19 11.56
CA ASN A 212 -7.22 30.53 11.61
C ASN A 212 -7.90 30.47 10.22
N THR A 213 -7.12 30.40 9.14
CA THR A 213 -7.63 30.16 7.79
C THR A 213 -7.99 28.69 7.54
N CYS A 214 -7.32 27.75 8.22
CA CYS A 214 -7.68 26.34 8.19
C CYS A 214 -9.05 26.15 8.90
N GLY A 215 -10.09 25.74 8.16
CA GLY A 215 -11.39 25.38 8.74
C GLY A 215 -12.51 26.42 8.63
N SER A 216 -12.36 27.50 7.85
CA SER A 216 -13.48 28.42 7.52
C SER A 216 -14.51 27.85 6.51
N SER A 217 -14.79 26.54 6.59
CA SER A 217 -15.74 25.79 5.75
C SER A 217 -16.52 24.83 6.65
N PRO A 218 -17.85 24.63 6.46
CA PRO A 218 -18.67 23.91 7.42
C PRO A 218 -18.27 22.43 7.59
N SER A 219 -18.26 21.98 8.85
CA SER A 219 -17.91 20.61 9.25
C SER A 219 -18.77 19.55 8.53
N PRO A 220 -18.21 18.40 8.12
CA PRO A 220 -18.95 17.32 7.47
C PRO A 220 -19.93 16.64 8.45
N SER A 221 -21.15 17.16 8.50
CA SER A 221 -22.24 16.58 9.27
C SER A 221 -22.68 15.23 8.68
N SER A 222 -22.85 14.22 9.54
CA SER A 222 -23.13 12.85 9.14
C SER A 222 -24.53 12.69 8.52
N SER A 223 -24.60 12.18 7.29
CA SER A 223 -25.90 11.92 6.63
C SER A 223 -25.84 10.81 5.57
N GLN A 224 -25.60 9.56 6.01
CA GLN A 224 -26.16 8.40 5.31
C GLN A 224 -27.30 7.83 6.17
N SER A 225 -28.54 7.98 5.71
CA SER A 225 -29.74 7.62 6.45
C SER A 225 -30.38 6.33 5.90
N THR A 226 -30.74 5.42 6.81
CA THR A 226 -31.52 4.22 6.52
C THR A 226 -32.68 4.09 7.53
N PRO A 227 -33.77 3.37 7.20
CA PRO A 227 -35.10 3.74 7.71
C PRO A 227 -35.37 3.39 9.17
N SER A 228 -35.86 4.37 9.95
CA SER A 228 -36.35 4.16 11.30
C SER A 228 -37.69 3.42 11.31
N THR A 229 -37.73 2.19 11.81
CA THR A 229 -38.99 1.48 12.10
C THR A 229 -39.43 1.78 13.53
N SER A 230 -40.59 2.40 13.70
CA SER A 230 -41.11 2.84 15.00
C SER A 230 -42.10 1.85 15.63
N THR A 231 -41.89 1.48 16.88
CA THR A 231 -42.94 0.97 17.82
C THR A 231 -42.49 1.21 19.28
N PRO A 232 -43.41 1.23 20.27
CA PRO A 232 -43.30 2.19 21.37
C PRO A 232 -42.87 1.65 22.75
N SER A 233 -42.13 2.47 23.51
CA SER A 233 -41.88 2.26 24.94
C SER A 233 -43.02 2.82 25.79
N THR A 234 -43.74 1.96 26.51
CA THR A 234 -44.80 2.35 27.45
C THR A 234 -44.25 2.86 28.78
N SER A 235 -44.65 4.06 29.19
CA SER A 235 -44.30 4.66 30.48
C SER A 235 -45.17 4.17 31.65
N LYS A 236 -44.62 4.10 32.87
CA LYS A 236 -45.39 4.36 34.10
C LYS A 236 -44.51 5.06 35.17
N PRO A 237 -45.02 6.06 35.93
CA PRO A 237 -44.17 6.99 36.71
C PRO A 237 -44.34 6.87 38.24
N ALA A 238 -43.62 7.70 39.01
CA ALA A 238 -44.22 8.57 40.05
C ALA A 238 -43.22 9.56 40.70
N MET A 239 -43.57 10.87 40.68
CA MET A 239 -43.31 11.90 41.73
C MET A 239 -41.83 12.32 42.00
N THR A 240 -41.51 13.52 42.54
CA THR A 240 -42.33 14.50 43.28
C THR A 240 -41.85 15.96 43.09
N ASN A 241 -42.79 16.91 43.03
CA ASN A 241 -42.77 18.34 43.43
C ASN A 241 -41.79 19.40 42.82
N ASP A 242 -42.43 20.45 42.28
CA ASP A 242 -42.06 21.87 42.12
C ASP A 242 -41.75 22.61 43.46
N PRO A 243 -41.34 23.92 43.52
CA PRO A 243 -41.43 24.97 42.48
C PRO A 243 -40.23 25.94 42.27
N LYS A 244 -40.33 26.74 41.19
CA LYS A 244 -39.51 27.91 40.81
C LYS A 244 -39.84 29.20 41.59
N PRO A 245 -38.82 30.01 41.96
CA PRO A 245 -38.79 31.47 41.65
C PRO A 245 -37.45 31.86 40.98
N THR A 246 -37.38 32.65 39.90
CA THR A 246 -37.54 34.12 39.77
C THR A 246 -36.30 34.93 40.23
N ALA A 247 -35.76 35.79 39.35
CA ALA A 247 -34.53 36.59 39.55
C ALA A 247 -34.77 37.90 40.35
N PRO A 248 -33.71 38.65 40.75
CA PRO A 248 -33.28 39.79 39.91
C PRO A 248 -31.79 40.25 39.95
N SER A 249 -31.35 40.76 38.79
CA SER A 249 -30.43 41.88 38.45
C SER A 249 -29.44 42.55 39.45
N SER A 250 -28.20 42.72 38.97
CA SER A 250 -27.35 43.95 38.96
C SER A 250 -26.34 43.81 37.78
N SER A 251 -26.00 44.79 36.92
CA SER A 251 -25.43 46.15 37.10
C SER A 251 -24.01 46.12 37.71
N ALA A 252 -22.94 46.71 37.13
CA ALA A 252 -22.66 47.36 35.83
C ALA A 252 -21.15 47.06 35.47
N ASP A 253 -20.52 47.39 34.33
CA ASP A 253 -20.39 48.66 33.59
C ASP A 253 -20.04 48.46 32.08
N THR A 254 -20.02 49.55 31.31
CA THR A 254 -19.56 49.65 29.89
C THR A 254 -18.49 50.76 29.78
N PRO A 255 -17.57 50.75 28.79
CA PRO A 255 -17.83 51.11 27.39
C PRO A 255 -17.36 50.00 26.40
N VAL A 256 -17.60 50.01 25.08
CA VAL A 256 -17.39 51.07 24.06
C VAL A 256 -18.49 51.06 22.98
N THR A 257 -18.51 52.12 22.17
CA THR A 257 -19.51 52.54 21.18
C THR A 257 -19.66 51.69 19.90
N THR A 258 -20.85 51.85 19.30
CA THR A 258 -21.24 51.82 17.87
C THR A 258 -20.10 51.88 16.82
N ASP A 259 -20.24 51.26 15.63
CA ASP A 259 -21.28 51.58 14.62
C ASP A 259 -22.00 50.43 13.89
N THR A 260 -23.08 50.82 13.17
CA THR A 260 -24.06 49.97 12.46
C THR A 260 -23.68 49.77 10.98
N PRO A 261 -23.92 48.60 10.36
CA PRO A 261 -23.43 48.28 9.01
C PRO A 261 -24.32 48.81 7.87
N PRO A 262 -23.77 48.97 6.64
CA PRO A 262 -24.55 49.13 5.42
C PRO A 262 -25.06 47.77 4.91
N SER A 263 -26.37 47.62 4.76
CA SER A 263 -26.96 46.51 4.00
C SER A 263 -26.98 46.83 2.49
N THR A 264 -26.51 45.90 1.66
CA THR A 264 -26.86 45.84 0.23
C THR A 264 -27.48 44.49 -0.10
N SER A 265 -28.71 44.52 -0.62
CA SER A 265 -29.48 43.34 -0.97
C SER A 265 -29.04 42.76 -2.32
N GLY A 266 -28.63 41.49 -2.34
CA GLY A 266 -28.51 40.68 -3.54
C GLY A 266 -29.39 39.44 -3.44
N ALA A 267 -30.19 39.16 -4.47
CA ALA A 267 -30.95 37.91 -4.55
C ALA A 267 -30.02 36.73 -4.88
N PRO A 268 -30.30 35.49 -4.40
CA PRO A 268 -29.47 34.33 -4.69
C PRO A 268 -29.58 33.95 -6.18
N HIS A 269 -28.53 34.26 -6.94
CA HIS A 269 -28.34 33.76 -8.30
C HIS A 269 -27.70 32.36 -8.28
N PRO A 270 -27.88 31.55 -9.34
CA PRO A 270 -27.55 30.13 -9.29
C PRO A 270 -26.03 29.91 -9.19
N VAL A 271 -25.62 29.26 -8.10
CA VAL A 271 -24.30 28.62 -8.01
C VAL A 271 -24.19 27.49 -9.02
N ASP A 272 -23.03 27.38 -9.66
CA ASP A 272 -22.67 26.20 -10.44
C ASP A 272 -22.63 24.98 -9.50
N PRO A 273 -23.31 23.85 -9.82
CA PRO A 273 -23.42 22.72 -8.92
C PRO A 273 -22.09 22.09 -8.48
N GLN A 274 -21.00 22.34 -9.22
CA GLN A 274 -19.67 21.83 -8.89
C GLN A 274 -18.86 22.79 -8.00
N CYS A 275 -19.25 24.06 -7.88
CA CYS A 275 -18.52 25.07 -7.09
C CYS A 275 -18.85 25.04 -5.59
N GLY A 276 -19.97 24.43 -5.19
CA GLY A 276 -20.42 24.40 -3.80
C GLY A 276 -20.59 25.82 -3.23
N GLY A 277 -19.87 26.11 -2.14
CA GLY A 277 -19.80 27.45 -1.54
C GLY A 277 -18.55 28.27 -1.94
N CYS A 278 -17.73 27.79 -2.88
CA CYS A 278 -16.47 28.45 -3.23
C CYS A 278 -16.68 29.72 -4.07
N THR A 279 -15.93 30.78 -3.76
CA THR A 279 -16.01 32.11 -4.39
C THR A 279 -14.68 32.58 -5.01
N ASN A 280 -13.74 31.65 -5.21
CA ASN A 280 -12.47 31.87 -5.92
C ASN A 280 -12.09 30.56 -6.63
N CYS A 281 -10.88 30.02 -6.47
CA CYS A 281 -10.44 28.82 -7.15
C CYS A 281 -10.82 27.53 -6.41
N TYR A 282 -11.64 26.67 -7.02
CA TYR A 282 -12.13 25.42 -6.42
C TYR A 282 -11.36 24.19 -6.90
N PHE A 283 -11.09 23.22 -6.02
CA PHE A 283 -10.54 21.92 -6.39
C PHE A 283 -11.46 20.76 -5.97
N ALA A 284 -11.91 19.99 -6.96
CA ALA A 284 -12.87 18.90 -6.75
C ALA A 284 -12.28 17.67 -6.04
N GLY A 285 -10.95 17.51 -5.99
CA GLY A 285 -10.31 16.32 -5.40
C GLY A 285 -10.38 16.24 -3.87
N ASN A 286 -10.64 17.36 -3.19
CA ASN A 286 -10.77 17.42 -1.73
C ASN A 286 -11.75 18.51 -1.23
N ASN A 287 -12.60 19.05 -2.12
CA ASN A 287 -13.52 20.17 -1.88
C ASN A 287 -12.86 21.48 -1.37
N ALA A 288 -11.56 21.69 -1.60
CA ALA A 288 -10.88 22.93 -1.19
C ALA A 288 -11.29 24.14 -2.04
N CYS A 289 -11.29 25.32 -1.40
CA CYS A 289 -11.47 26.62 -2.05
C CYS A 289 -10.27 27.50 -1.73
N PHE A 290 -9.41 27.73 -2.71
CA PHE A 290 -8.21 28.55 -2.62
C PHE A 290 -8.61 30.01 -2.85
N ILE A 291 -8.65 30.81 -1.79
CA ILE A 291 -8.99 32.24 -1.85
C ILE A 291 -7.74 33.07 -2.17
N GLY A 292 -7.89 34.07 -3.04
CA GLY A 292 -6.81 35.02 -3.36
C GLY A 292 -6.01 34.68 -4.61
N TRP A 293 -6.35 33.60 -5.32
CA TRP A 293 -5.81 33.33 -6.66
C TRP A 293 -6.51 34.22 -7.70
N SER A 294 -5.80 34.53 -8.79
CA SER A 294 -6.38 35.10 -10.02
C SER A 294 -7.10 34.01 -10.83
N LYS A 295 -7.93 34.43 -11.79
CA LYS A 295 -8.62 33.50 -12.67
C LYS A 295 -7.63 32.72 -13.56
N GLU A 296 -6.60 33.39 -14.04
CA GLU A 296 -5.53 32.84 -14.87
C GLU A 296 -4.67 31.84 -14.09
N GLN A 297 -4.42 32.10 -12.79
CA GLN A 297 -3.76 31.15 -11.91
C GLN A 297 -4.61 29.89 -11.71
N CYS A 298 -5.93 30.04 -11.53
CA CYS A 298 -6.83 28.90 -11.39
C CYS A 298 -6.94 28.07 -12.68
N ASP A 299 -7.16 28.74 -13.81
CA ASP A 299 -7.30 28.11 -15.12
C ASP A 299 -5.96 27.57 -15.69
N SER A 300 -4.82 27.85 -15.02
CA SER A 300 -3.48 27.43 -15.47
C SER A 300 -3.29 25.91 -15.53
N THR A 301 -4.10 25.15 -14.79
CA THR A 301 -4.14 23.68 -14.87
C THR A 301 -5.57 23.18 -14.84
N GLY A 302 -5.90 22.21 -15.70
CA GLY A 302 -7.28 21.72 -15.91
C GLY A 302 -7.91 20.92 -14.75
N TRP A 303 -7.29 20.92 -13.56
CA TRP A 303 -7.78 20.25 -12.36
C TRP A 303 -8.60 21.17 -11.44
N TYR A 304 -8.41 22.49 -11.56
CA TYR A 304 -9.10 23.49 -10.75
C TYR A 304 -10.21 24.17 -11.56
N LYS A 305 -11.18 24.75 -10.86
CA LYS A 305 -12.34 25.44 -11.46
C LYS A 305 -12.49 26.83 -10.86
N TRP A 306 -12.46 27.87 -11.69
CA TRP A 306 -12.77 29.22 -11.23
C TRP A 306 -14.26 29.36 -10.87
N CYS A 307 -14.53 29.70 -9.62
CA CYS A 307 -15.86 29.94 -9.05
C CYS A 307 -16.02 31.38 -8.53
N GLY A 308 -15.08 32.29 -8.87
CA GLY A 308 -15.11 33.68 -8.47
C GLY A 308 -15.95 34.60 -9.38
N ILE A 309 -16.45 35.69 -8.81
CA ILE A 309 -17.32 36.64 -9.50
C ILE A 309 -16.48 37.62 -10.33
N GLY A 310 -16.41 37.40 -11.64
CA GLY A 310 -15.65 38.22 -12.59
C GLY A 310 -14.19 37.77 -12.76
N GLY A 311 -13.52 38.34 -13.77
CA GLY A 311 -12.13 38.03 -14.13
C GLY A 311 -11.33 39.31 -14.34
N SER A 312 -10.94 39.96 -13.25
CA SER A 312 -10.11 41.17 -13.24
C SER A 312 -9.54 41.44 -11.84
N ASP A 313 -8.24 41.76 -11.75
CA ASP A 313 -7.49 41.86 -10.50
C ASP A 313 -7.91 42.99 -9.52
N PRO A 314 -7.63 42.83 -8.20
CA PRO A 314 -7.56 43.93 -7.25
C PRO A 314 -6.35 44.84 -7.52
N SER A 315 -6.58 46.16 -7.61
CA SER A 315 -5.57 47.14 -8.00
C SER A 315 -4.43 47.36 -6.99
N THR A 316 -3.21 47.59 -7.48
CA THR A 316 -2.05 48.00 -6.67
C THR A 316 -2.03 49.51 -6.35
N PRO A 317 -1.55 49.94 -5.16
CA PRO A 317 -1.30 51.35 -4.86
C PRO A 317 0.20 51.74 -4.91
N SER A 318 0.54 52.63 -5.85
CA SER A 318 1.48 53.76 -5.74
C SER A 318 2.86 53.61 -5.06
N SER A 319 3.93 53.81 -5.85
CA SER A 319 5.29 54.12 -5.37
C SER A 319 5.42 55.55 -4.81
N PRO A 320 6.58 55.92 -4.23
CA PRO A 320 7.36 56.97 -4.92
C PRO A 320 8.89 56.81 -4.95
N LYS A 321 9.45 57.05 -6.15
CA LYS A 321 10.77 57.63 -6.50
C LYS A 321 11.99 57.47 -5.55
N SER A 322 13.10 56.99 -6.13
CA SER A 322 14.31 57.81 -6.35
C SER A 322 15.30 57.19 -7.36
N ALA A 323 16.03 58.04 -8.08
CA ALA A 323 17.18 57.73 -8.94
C ALA A 323 18.07 59.00 -9.02
N PRO A 324 19.40 58.92 -9.27
CA PRO A 324 19.85 58.98 -10.68
C PRO A 324 21.22 58.33 -11.05
N SER A 325 21.24 57.71 -12.24
CA SER A 325 22.20 57.93 -13.36
C SER A 325 23.69 57.49 -13.34
N THR A 326 24.19 57.26 -14.56
CA THR A 326 25.57 56.96 -15.03
C THR A 326 26.05 55.50 -14.83
N ASN A 327 26.93 54.90 -15.66
CA ASN A 327 27.61 55.38 -16.89
C ASN A 327 27.91 54.26 -17.92
N ALA A 328 28.47 54.63 -19.09
CA ALA A 328 29.02 53.76 -20.16
C ALA A 328 30.58 53.78 -20.16
N PRO A 329 31.37 53.08 -21.04
CA PRO A 329 30.99 52.33 -22.26
C PRO A 329 31.72 50.98 -22.57
N TYR A 330 31.40 50.44 -23.75
CA TYR A 330 31.98 49.36 -24.59
C TYR A 330 33.52 49.41 -24.84
N PRO A 331 34.22 48.32 -25.31
CA PRO A 331 34.05 47.75 -26.68
C PRO A 331 34.38 46.25 -26.99
N SER A 332 33.77 45.75 -28.10
CA SER A 332 34.22 44.75 -29.12
C SER A 332 34.75 43.34 -28.70
N SER A 333 34.71 42.27 -29.51
CA SER A 333 34.68 42.05 -30.98
C SER A 333 33.91 40.75 -31.36
N SER A 334 33.01 40.68 -32.35
CA SER A 334 33.22 40.34 -33.80
C SER A 334 34.06 39.07 -34.09
N THR A 335 33.75 38.17 -35.05
CA THR A 335 32.73 38.12 -36.15
C THR A 335 31.95 36.75 -36.12
N ASP A 336 31.20 36.19 -37.10
CA ASP A 336 30.88 36.49 -38.52
C ASP A 336 29.55 35.82 -39.00
N THR A 337 29.18 35.92 -40.30
CA THR A 337 28.05 35.19 -40.96
C THR A 337 28.40 34.80 -42.42
N PRO A 338 27.71 33.85 -43.12
CA PRO A 338 26.36 34.00 -43.75
C PRO A 338 25.43 32.75 -43.58
N VAL A 339 24.08 32.75 -43.69
CA VAL A 339 23.03 33.39 -44.53
C VAL A 339 22.66 32.65 -45.84
N THR A 340 21.46 32.03 -45.84
CA THR A 340 20.39 31.89 -46.88
C THR A 340 19.24 31.09 -46.21
N THR A 341 17.99 31.55 -46.02
CA THR A 341 16.88 31.80 -47.01
C THR A 341 16.53 30.52 -47.81
N ASP A 342 15.28 30.08 -48.00
CA ASP A 342 13.97 30.77 -48.15
C ASP A 342 12.74 29.91 -47.74
N THR A 343 11.54 30.52 -47.73
CA THR A 343 10.21 29.86 -47.61
C THR A 343 9.14 30.62 -48.42
N PRO A 344 8.50 30.03 -49.45
CA PRO A 344 7.01 30.03 -49.56
C PRO A 344 6.46 28.86 -50.44
N PRO A 345 5.15 28.80 -50.81
CA PRO A 345 3.91 29.26 -50.16
C PRO A 345 2.90 28.09 -49.96
N SER A 346 1.69 28.39 -49.45
CA SER A 346 0.55 27.48 -49.43
C SER A 346 -0.37 27.65 -50.66
N THR A 347 -1.03 26.56 -51.11
CA THR A 347 -2.14 26.61 -52.08
C THR A 347 -3.25 25.62 -51.72
N SER A 348 -4.49 25.96 -52.05
CA SER A 348 -5.72 25.25 -51.69
C SER A 348 -6.19 24.27 -52.76
N GLY A 349 -6.75 23.11 -52.37
CA GLY A 349 -7.52 22.27 -53.29
C GLY A 349 -8.20 21.06 -52.63
N ALA A 350 -9.52 20.96 -52.82
CA ALA A 350 -10.43 19.79 -52.64
C ALA A 350 -10.44 18.99 -51.31
N PRO A 351 -11.59 18.44 -50.89
CA PRO A 351 -11.65 17.41 -49.86
C PRO A 351 -11.25 16.04 -50.43
N GLU A 352 -10.16 15.46 -49.91
CA GLU A 352 -9.81 14.05 -50.16
C GLU A 352 -10.77 13.07 -49.45
N PRO A 353 -10.79 11.78 -49.85
CA PRO A 353 -11.56 10.75 -49.17
C PRO A 353 -11.10 10.56 -47.72
N ALA A 354 -12.03 10.25 -46.81
CA ALA A 354 -11.68 9.90 -45.43
C ALA A 354 -10.82 8.62 -45.39
N ASP A 355 -9.66 8.70 -44.74
CA ASP A 355 -8.77 7.57 -44.53
C ASP A 355 -9.48 6.46 -43.72
N PRO A 356 -9.45 5.18 -44.18
CA PRO A 356 -10.24 4.11 -43.58
C PRO A 356 -9.84 3.76 -42.14
N GLN A 357 -8.68 4.22 -41.64
CA GLN A 357 -8.30 4.06 -40.23
C GLN A 357 -8.88 5.15 -39.32
N CYS A 358 -9.26 6.32 -39.86
CA CYS A 358 -9.75 7.45 -39.05
C CYS A 358 -11.19 7.27 -38.53
N GLY A 359 -11.97 6.36 -39.12
CA GLY A 359 -13.37 6.13 -38.76
C GLY A 359 -14.21 7.40 -38.85
N GLY A 360 -14.78 7.85 -37.73
CA GLY A 360 -15.50 9.11 -37.60
C GLY A 360 -14.69 10.27 -36.99
N CYS A 361 -13.37 10.11 -36.80
CA CYS A 361 -12.54 11.11 -36.11
C CYS A 361 -12.21 12.30 -37.02
N THR A 362 -12.35 13.52 -36.48
CA THR A 362 -12.10 14.81 -37.16
C THR A 362 -11.00 15.64 -36.50
N ASN A 363 -10.17 15.02 -35.65
CA ASN A 363 -9.02 15.65 -34.99
C ASN A 363 -7.92 14.58 -34.79
N CYS A 364 -7.33 14.46 -33.60
CA CYS A 364 -6.21 13.56 -33.35
C CYS A 364 -6.69 12.14 -32.96
N TYR A 365 -6.44 11.15 -33.82
CA TYR A 365 -6.89 9.77 -33.65
C TYR A 365 -5.79 8.87 -33.06
N PHE A 366 -6.15 8.02 -32.11
CA PHE A 366 -5.27 7.01 -31.51
C PHE A 366 -5.77 5.61 -31.87
N ALA A 367 -4.98 4.89 -32.67
CA ALA A 367 -5.37 3.61 -33.26
C ALA A 367 -5.56 2.50 -32.21
N ASP A 368 -4.62 2.37 -31.28
CA ASP A 368 -4.55 1.26 -30.31
C ASP A 368 -5.74 1.21 -29.34
N ARG A 369 -6.52 2.30 -29.26
CA ARG A 369 -7.76 2.38 -28.44
C ARG A 369 -8.97 2.90 -29.22
N ASN A 370 -8.90 3.00 -30.54
CA ASN A 370 -9.98 3.51 -31.42
C ASN A 370 -10.60 4.83 -30.90
N ALA A 371 -9.73 5.77 -30.49
CA ALA A 371 -10.12 6.96 -29.73
C ALA A 371 -9.84 8.26 -30.51
N CYS A 372 -10.75 9.22 -30.44
CA CYS A 372 -10.61 10.53 -31.09
C CYS A 372 -10.48 11.66 -30.06
N PHE A 373 -9.32 12.29 -30.02
CA PHE A 373 -9.00 13.39 -29.12
C PHE A 373 -9.29 14.71 -29.83
N ILE A 374 -10.34 15.41 -29.41
CA ILE A 374 -10.78 16.68 -29.98
C ILE A 374 -10.05 17.85 -29.29
N GLY A 375 -9.70 18.88 -30.07
CA GLY A 375 -9.15 20.13 -29.54
C GLY A 375 -7.63 20.22 -29.55
N TRP A 376 -6.93 19.19 -30.00
CA TRP A 376 -5.50 19.29 -30.30
C TRP A 376 -5.30 19.96 -31.67
N SER A 377 -4.17 20.63 -31.85
CA SER A 377 -3.68 21.06 -33.16
C SER A 377 -2.94 19.92 -33.87
N LYS A 378 -2.83 20.00 -35.20
CA LYS A 378 -2.08 19.00 -35.98
C LYS A 378 -0.64 18.81 -35.46
N GLN A 379 0.03 19.89 -35.10
CA GLN A 379 1.41 19.85 -34.61
C GLN A 379 1.55 19.11 -33.26
N GLN A 380 0.57 19.24 -32.36
CA GLN A 380 0.54 18.48 -31.10
C GLN A 380 0.27 17.00 -31.35
N CYS A 381 -0.59 16.67 -32.33
CA CYS A 381 -0.86 15.30 -32.73
C CYS A 381 0.41 14.63 -33.29
N ASP A 382 1.00 15.26 -34.32
CA ASP A 382 2.20 14.76 -35.00
C ASP A 382 3.43 14.64 -34.07
N SER A 383 3.56 15.51 -33.05
CA SER A 383 4.76 15.58 -32.19
C SER A 383 5.03 14.35 -31.31
N THR A 384 4.06 13.44 -31.20
CA THR A 384 4.14 12.28 -30.29
C THR A 384 4.33 10.95 -31.01
N GLY A 385 4.17 10.89 -32.34
CA GLY A 385 4.36 9.69 -33.17
C GLY A 385 3.32 8.57 -32.99
N TRP A 386 2.63 8.48 -31.84
CA TRP A 386 1.61 7.47 -31.56
C TRP A 386 0.21 7.81 -32.09
N TYR A 387 -0.02 9.08 -32.48
CA TYR A 387 -1.33 9.57 -32.88
C TYR A 387 -1.34 10.02 -34.36
N LYS A 388 -2.47 9.83 -35.04
CA LYS A 388 -2.69 10.14 -36.45
C LYS A 388 -3.65 11.32 -36.59
N TRP A 389 -3.25 12.37 -37.29
CA TRP A 389 -4.15 13.50 -37.54
C TRP A 389 -5.21 13.16 -38.61
N CYS A 390 -6.48 13.25 -38.24
CA CYS A 390 -7.65 13.00 -39.08
C CYS A 390 -8.52 14.26 -39.29
N GLY A 391 -8.02 15.45 -38.92
CA GLY A 391 -8.76 16.72 -39.05
C GLY A 391 -8.63 17.41 -40.41
N ALA A 392 -9.70 18.03 -40.88
CA ALA A 392 -9.73 18.74 -42.16
C ALA A 392 -8.99 20.09 -42.08
N GLY A 393 -7.80 20.16 -42.66
CA GLY A 393 -6.99 21.38 -42.75
C GLY A 393 -6.00 21.57 -41.60
N GLY A 394 -4.86 22.19 -41.90
CA GLY A 394 -3.73 22.36 -40.97
C GLY A 394 -3.77 23.61 -40.09
N SER A 395 -4.95 24.13 -39.73
CA SER A 395 -5.10 25.40 -39.01
C SER A 395 -6.27 25.40 -38.02
N ASN A 396 -6.03 25.87 -36.79
CA ASN A 396 -6.98 25.82 -35.68
C ASN A 396 -8.24 26.71 -35.88
N PRO A 397 -9.47 26.20 -35.60
CA PRO A 397 -10.69 27.01 -35.52
C PRO A 397 -10.90 27.72 -34.15
N PRO A 398 -11.74 28.78 -34.08
CA PRO A 398 -12.05 29.58 -32.87
C PRO A 398 -13.26 29.03 -32.05
N PRO A 399 -13.62 29.61 -30.87
CA PRO A 399 -14.48 28.95 -29.86
C PRO A 399 -16.01 29.01 -30.07
N SER A 400 -16.71 28.26 -29.23
CA SER A 400 -18.11 27.78 -29.35
C SER A 400 -19.25 28.78 -29.06
N PRO A 401 -20.47 28.48 -29.57
CA PRO A 401 -21.76 28.77 -28.94
C PRO A 401 -22.50 27.47 -28.49
N ALA A 402 -23.71 27.58 -27.91
CA ALA A 402 -24.33 26.53 -27.06
C ALA A 402 -25.83 26.22 -27.32
N ASN A 403 -26.38 25.29 -26.52
CA ASN A 403 -27.80 24.96 -26.21
C ASN A 403 -28.55 23.85 -27.02
N ALA A 404 -28.68 22.66 -26.40
CA ALA A 404 -29.91 21.88 -26.10
C ALA A 404 -30.97 21.53 -27.20
N PRO A 405 -31.99 20.65 -26.96
CA PRO A 405 -32.27 19.74 -25.82
C PRO A 405 -32.50 18.24 -26.23
N ASN A 406 -32.95 17.42 -25.27
CA ASN A 406 -33.27 15.98 -25.38
C ASN A 406 -34.79 15.70 -25.60
N PRO A 407 -35.20 14.56 -26.19
CA PRO A 407 -36.39 13.84 -25.70
C PRO A 407 -36.30 12.30 -25.71
N SER A 408 -37.30 11.61 -25.13
CA SER A 408 -37.22 10.19 -24.72
C SER A 408 -38.46 9.33 -25.08
N THR A 409 -38.31 7.99 -25.01
CA THR A 409 -39.37 6.92 -25.03
C THR A 409 -40.17 6.74 -26.36
N THR A 410 -40.86 5.62 -26.69
CA THR A 410 -41.44 4.52 -25.86
C THR A 410 -41.71 3.21 -26.66
N SER A 411 -41.81 2.07 -25.93
CA SER A 411 -42.71 0.89 -26.14
C SER A 411 -42.51 -0.16 -27.26
N SER A 412 -42.90 -1.41 -26.91
CA SER A 412 -42.85 -2.68 -27.68
C SER A 412 -44.19 -3.03 -28.37
N PRO A 413 -44.32 -4.20 -29.05
CA PRO A 413 -45.00 -5.35 -28.38
C PRO A 413 -44.56 -6.79 -28.80
N LYS A 414 -45.13 -7.80 -28.11
CA LYS A 414 -45.07 -9.27 -28.37
C LYS A 414 -46.51 -9.84 -28.18
N PRO A 415 -46.86 -11.07 -28.65
CA PRO A 415 -47.26 -12.11 -27.66
C PRO A 415 -47.05 -13.61 -28.06
N SER A 416 -47.27 -14.53 -27.10
CA SER A 416 -47.42 -16.03 -27.26
C SER A 416 -46.14 -16.82 -27.64
N THR A 417 -46.03 -18.17 -27.77
CA THR A 417 -46.83 -19.42 -27.51
C THR A 417 -45.85 -20.65 -27.49
N THR A 418 -46.16 -21.95 -27.26
CA THR A 418 -46.82 -22.72 -26.16
C THR A 418 -46.66 -24.26 -26.39
N SER A 419 -46.72 -25.10 -25.32
CA SER A 419 -47.06 -26.56 -25.25
C SER A 419 -45.97 -27.63 -25.00
N SER A 420 -46.37 -28.76 -24.36
CA SER A 420 -45.57 -29.96 -23.96
C SER A 420 -46.51 -31.13 -23.55
N PRO A 421 -46.08 -32.43 -23.53
CA PRO A 421 -46.57 -33.35 -22.46
C PRO A 421 -45.73 -34.61 -22.04
N LYS A 422 -45.81 -34.96 -20.73
CA LYS A 422 -45.96 -36.30 -20.04
C LYS A 422 -44.91 -37.49 -20.08
N ARG A 423 -44.23 -37.68 -18.93
CA ARG A 423 -44.16 -38.84 -17.96
C ARG A 423 -44.14 -40.36 -18.35
N THR A 424 -43.04 -41.06 -17.94
CA THR A 424 -42.84 -42.27 -17.03
C THR A 424 -43.76 -43.55 -17.07
N PRO A 425 -43.44 -44.75 -16.49
CA PRO A 425 -42.46 -45.11 -15.40
C PRO A 425 -41.64 -46.45 -15.45
N SER A 426 -40.83 -46.72 -14.40
CA SER A 426 -40.24 -48.03 -13.92
C SER A 426 -39.07 -48.67 -14.71
N SER A 427 -38.14 -49.47 -14.13
CA SER A 427 -37.95 -50.05 -12.77
C SER A 427 -36.45 -50.13 -12.33
N ILE A 428 -36.17 -50.53 -11.07
CA ILE A 428 -34.82 -50.60 -10.42
C ILE A 428 -34.31 -52.06 -10.28
N PRO A 429 -33.00 -52.32 -10.04
CA PRO A 429 -32.52 -52.52 -8.66
C PRO A 429 -31.13 -51.93 -8.32
N SER A 430 -30.86 -51.84 -7.01
CA SER A 430 -29.79 -51.08 -6.35
C SER A 430 -28.43 -51.78 -6.17
N THR A 431 -27.35 -50.99 -6.07
CA THR A 431 -26.28 -51.17 -5.06
C THR A 431 -25.93 -49.83 -4.40
N THR A 432 -25.35 -49.86 -3.21
CA THR A 432 -25.51 -48.77 -2.23
C THR A 432 -24.21 -48.04 -1.87
N LYS A 433 -24.21 -46.70 -1.99
CA LYS A 433 -23.44 -45.82 -1.10
C LYS A 433 -24.33 -44.66 -0.63
N GLN A 434 -24.10 -44.24 0.60
CA GLN A 434 -24.98 -43.36 1.37
C GLN A 434 -24.74 -41.88 1.01
N PRO A 435 -25.76 -41.11 0.59
CA PRO A 435 -25.60 -39.68 0.35
C PRO A 435 -25.48 -38.92 1.68
N THR A 436 -24.47 -38.06 1.79
CA THR A 436 -24.45 -37.02 2.82
C THR A 436 -25.56 -36.02 2.56
N LEU A 437 -26.38 -35.75 3.58
CA LEU A 437 -27.45 -34.76 3.52
C LEU A 437 -26.86 -33.38 3.27
N SER A 438 -27.41 -32.65 2.29
CA SER A 438 -27.17 -31.21 2.14
C SER A 438 -27.59 -30.51 3.44
N PRO A 439 -26.79 -29.57 3.98
CA PRO A 439 -27.24 -28.75 5.10
C PRO A 439 -28.52 -28.01 4.75
N SER A 440 -29.51 -28.04 5.65
CA SER A 440 -30.65 -27.13 5.56
C SER A 440 -30.13 -25.68 5.64
N PRO A 441 -30.77 -24.70 4.98
CA PRO A 441 -30.35 -23.30 5.09
C PRO A 441 -30.33 -22.87 6.55
N GLY A 442 -29.13 -22.60 7.07
CA GLY A 442 -28.94 -22.15 8.44
C GLY A 442 -29.51 -20.76 8.64
N THR A 443 -30.03 -20.49 9.84
CA THR A 443 -30.26 -19.11 10.31
C THR A 443 -29.03 -18.26 10.05
N PRO A 444 -29.15 -16.99 9.60
CA PRO A 444 -28.01 -16.11 9.38
C PRO A 444 -27.02 -16.16 10.54
N GLY A 445 -25.74 -16.35 10.22
CA GLY A 445 -24.69 -16.53 11.21
C GLY A 445 -24.60 -15.33 12.14
N VAL A 446 -24.73 -15.57 13.44
CA VAL A 446 -24.35 -14.58 14.45
C VAL A 446 -22.84 -14.60 14.53
N ASP A 447 -22.18 -13.46 14.32
CA ASP A 447 -20.74 -13.33 14.52
C ASP A 447 -20.40 -13.62 15.98
N LYS A 448 -19.74 -14.75 16.22
CA LYS A 448 -19.31 -15.19 17.55
C LYS A 448 -17.80 -15.15 17.65
N LYS A 449 -17.30 -14.64 18.78
CA LYS A 449 -15.87 -14.70 19.08
C LYS A 449 -15.52 -16.14 19.44
N VAL A 450 -14.56 -16.69 18.72
CA VAL A 450 -13.99 -18.03 18.93
C VAL A 450 -12.55 -17.88 19.40
N SER A 451 -12.22 -18.52 20.52
CA SER A 451 -10.85 -18.68 21.02
C SER A 451 -10.52 -20.17 21.18
N TRP A 452 -9.41 -20.50 21.84
CA TRP A 452 -9.10 -21.85 22.27
C TRP A 452 -8.35 -21.85 23.60
N ASN A 453 -8.34 -22.99 24.28
CA ASN A 453 -7.72 -23.16 25.60
C ASN A 453 -6.95 -24.49 25.69
N TRP A 454 -5.84 -24.54 26.44
CA TRP A 454 -5.06 -25.76 26.67
C TRP A 454 -5.34 -26.31 28.06
N PHE A 455 -5.90 -27.52 28.10
CA PHE A 455 -6.39 -28.13 29.33
C PHE A 455 -5.25 -28.62 30.22
N ALA A 456 -5.12 -27.99 31.38
CA ALA A 456 -4.28 -28.45 32.49
C ALA A 456 -4.96 -29.57 33.32
N SER A 457 -6.30 -29.60 33.34
CA SER A 457 -7.13 -30.56 34.09
C SER A 457 -8.29 -31.10 33.24
N SER A 458 -8.96 -32.15 33.72
CA SER A 458 -10.27 -32.58 33.20
C SER A 458 -11.36 -31.56 33.52
N THR A 459 -12.52 -31.69 32.86
CA THR A 459 -13.78 -31.05 33.29
C THR A 459 -14.74 -32.09 33.90
N THR A 460 -15.76 -31.60 34.61
CA THR A 460 -16.93 -32.37 35.07
C THR A 460 -18.26 -31.75 34.60
N ASP A 461 -18.23 -30.73 33.75
CA ASP A 461 -19.43 -29.92 33.41
C ASP A 461 -20.46 -30.67 32.57
N CYS A 462 -20.00 -31.56 31.67
CA CYS A 462 -20.83 -32.38 30.79
C CYS A 462 -20.58 -33.88 30.94
N ASP A 463 -19.30 -34.28 30.99
CA ASP A 463 -18.89 -35.67 31.12
C ASP A 463 -17.58 -35.74 31.91
N ALA A 464 -17.64 -36.32 33.11
CA ALA A 464 -16.50 -36.45 34.01
C ALA A 464 -15.44 -37.47 33.55
N SER A 465 -15.68 -38.21 32.46
CA SER A 465 -14.68 -39.07 31.82
C SER A 465 -13.73 -38.31 30.89
N LEU A 466 -14.03 -37.04 30.56
CA LEU A 466 -13.22 -36.20 29.67
C LEU A 466 -11.94 -35.72 30.37
N SER A 467 -10.90 -36.54 30.26
CA SER A 467 -9.54 -36.20 30.68
C SER A 467 -9.00 -34.96 29.94
N LYS A 468 -8.03 -34.26 30.54
CA LYS A 468 -7.33 -33.12 29.91
C LYS A 468 -6.78 -33.47 28.52
N ASP A 469 -6.31 -34.71 28.36
CA ASP A 469 -5.72 -35.21 27.13
C ASP A 469 -6.79 -35.54 26.08
N THR A 470 -7.96 -36.02 26.51
CA THR A 470 -9.15 -36.17 25.64
C THR A 470 -9.60 -34.80 25.13
N LEU A 471 -9.70 -33.80 26.02
CA LEU A 471 -10.10 -32.44 25.68
C LEU A 471 -9.09 -31.76 24.75
N ASN A 472 -7.78 -31.87 25.03
CA ASN A 472 -6.72 -31.26 24.20
C ASN A 472 -6.70 -31.82 22.77
N ARG A 473 -6.94 -33.13 22.60
CA ARG A 473 -6.75 -33.88 21.35
C ARG A 473 -8.04 -34.13 20.55
N GLY A 474 -9.21 -33.95 21.16
CA GLY A 474 -10.51 -34.18 20.52
C GLY A 474 -11.13 -32.92 19.90
N LEU A 475 -12.33 -33.07 19.32
CA LEU A 475 -13.11 -31.98 18.72
C LEU A 475 -14.23 -31.53 19.68
N TYR A 476 -13.86 -30.64 20.60
CA TYR A 476 -14.74 -30.19 21.68
C TYR A 476 -14.83 -28.67 21.75
N ILE A 477 -15.91 -28.20 22.36
CA ILE A 477 -16.24 -26.78 22.50
C ILE A 477 -16.77 -26.47 23.91
N GLY A 478 -16.39 -25.31 24.43
CA GLY A 478 -16.95 -24.71 25.62
C GLY A 478 -18.03 -23.68 25.30
N GLY A 479 -19.07 -23.61 26.14
CA GLY A 479 -20.18 -22.67 25.98
C GLY A 479 -20.75 -22.14 27.30
N GLU A 480 -21.60 -21.11 27.22
CA GLU A 480 -22.19 -20.44 28.38
C GLU A 480 -23.30 -21.27 29.05
N ASN A 481 -24.16 -21.89 28.23
CA ASN A 481 -25.41 -22.56 28.61
C ASN A 481 -25.23 -23.99 29.17
N ILE A 482 -24.02 -24.36 29.54
CA ILE A 482 -23.70 -25.67 30.10
C ILE A 482 -24.29 -25.76 31.53
N PRO A 483 -25.11 -26.77 31.87
CA PRO A 483 -25.17 -28.10 31.23
C PRO A 483 -26.21 -28.31 30.10
N ALA A 484 -27.08 -27.35 29.79
CA ALA A 484 -28.22 -27.56 28.88
C ALA A 484 -27.84 -27.87 27.42
N ASP A 485 -26.61 -27.53 27.00
CA ASP A 485 -26.07 -27.83 25.67
C ASP A 485 -25.10 -29.03 25.63
N CYS A 486 -24.85 -29.70 26.75
CA CYS A 486 -23.91 -30.84 26.82
C CYS A 486 -24.21 -31.95 25.80
N GLY A 487 -23.15 -32.43 25.13
CA GLY A 487 -23.25 -33.50 24.13
C GLY A 487 -23.88 -33.09 22.80
N LYS A 488 -24.42 -31.86 22.67
CA LYS A 488 -24.81 -31.29 21.37
C LYS A 488 -23.56 -30.87 20.59
N THR A 489 -23.69 -30.81 19.27
CA THR A 489 -22.63 -30.30 18.39
C THR A 489 -22.93 -28.89 17.88
N ALA A 490 -21.88 -28.15 17.60
CA ALA A 490 -21.91 -26.89 16.85
C ALA A 490 -20.90 -26.94 15.70
N SER A 491 -21.18 -26.19 14.63
CA SER A 491 -20.33 -26.09 13.45
C SER A 491 -19.71 -24.71 13.35
N PHE A 492 -18.41 -24.68 13.07
CA PHE A 492 -17.60 -23.46 12.94
C PHE A 492 -16.96 -23.45 11.57
N THR A 493 -17.16 -22.37 10.83
CA THR A 493 -16.56 -22.15 9.52
C THR A 493 -15.69 -20.90 9.56
N TYR A 494 -14.44 -21.01 9.12
CA TYR A 494 -13.47 -19.94 9.01
C TYR A 494 -12.57 -20.24 7.81
N ASP A 495 -12.27 -19.25 6.96
CA ASP A 495 -11.40 -19.43 5.77
C ASP A 495 -11.83 -20.65 4.90
N GLY A 496 -13.14 -20.81 4.67
CA GLY A 496 -13.73 -21.97 3.96
C GLY A 496 -13.65 -23.33 4.69
N ARG A 497 -12.83 -23.46 5.72
CA ARG A 497 -12.64 -24.68 6.52
C ARG A 497 -13.76 -24.79 7.55
N THR A 498 -14.33 -25.99 7.70
CA THR A 498 -15.44 -26.24 8.63
C THR A 498 -15.12 -27.35 9.60
N VAL A 499 -15.26 -27.08 10.90
CA VAL A 499 -15.09 -28.03 12.00
C VAL A 499 -16.43 -28.22 12.72
N ILE A 500 -16.71 -29.45 13.14
CA ILE A 500 -17.85 -29.79 14.00
C ILE A 500 -17.29 -30.21 15.35
N ALA A 501 -17.74 -29.56 16.43
CA ALA A 501 -17.23 -29.77 17.79
C ALA A 501 -18.39 -30.03 18.77
N THR A 502 -18.14 -30.85 19.80
CA THR A 502 -19.14 -31.24 20.81
C THR A 502 -19.02 -30.43 22.10
N TYR A 503 -20.15 -29.91 22.62
CA TYR A 503 -20.19 -29.13 23.85
C TYR A 503 -19.82 -29.96 25.08
N ALA A 504 -18.78 -29.51 25.81
CA ALA A 504 -18.10 -30.29 26.85
C ALA A 504 -17.70 -29.54 28.14
N TRP A 505 -17.44 -28.23 28.11
CA TRP A 505 -17.11 -27.44 29.32
C TRP A 505 -17.82 -26.08 29.36
N ARG A 506 -17.93 -25.50 30.54
CA ARG A 506 -18.53 -24.17 30.74
C ARG A 506 -17.50 -23.05 30.57
N THR A 507 -17.84 -22.02 29.81
CA THR A 507 -16.98 -20.84 29.59
C THR A 507 -17.43 -19.64 30.42
N THR A 508 -16.52 -18.67 30.60
CA THR A 508 -16.74 -17.46 31.43
C THR A 508 -16.76 -16.14 30.63
N GLY A 509 -16.60 -16.19 29.30
CA GLY A 509 -16.39 -15.01 28.45
C GLY A 509 -17.61 -14.14 28.12
N GLY A 510 -18.81 -14.49 28.58
CA GLY A 510 -20.04 -13.73 28.35
C GLY A 510 -20.69 -13.94 26.98
N GLN A 511 -21.82 -13.25 26.76
CA GLN A 511 -22.77 -13.50 25.66
C GLN A 511 -22.11 -13.50 24.28
N GLY A 512 -22.16 -14.65 23.61
CA GLY A 512 -21.71 -14.84 22.23
C GLY A 512 -20.28 -15.36 22.06
N TYR A 513 -19.61 -15.74 23.15
CA TYR A 513 -18.24 -16.26 23.15
C TYR A 513 -18.21 -17.80 23.22
N ASN A 514 -17.29 -18.43 22.48
CA ASN A 514 -17.05 -19.88 22.53
C ASN A 514 -15.54 -20.17 22.56
N GLU A 515 -15.17 -21.26 23.22
CA GLU A 515 -13.78 -21.75 23.27
C GLU A 515 -13.71 -23.10 22.55
N LEU A 516 -12.76 -23.28 21.64
CA LEU A 516 -12.49 -24.58 21.02
C LEU A 516 -11.37 -25.34 21.74
N SER A 517 -11.36 -26.66 21.60
CA SER A 517 -10.21 -27.47 21.95
C SER A 517 -9.00 -27.10 21.07
N PRO A 518 -7.76 -27.31 21.54
CA PRO A 518 -6.56 -27.06 20.74
C PRO A 518 -6.62 -27.76 19.38
N GLN A 519 -7.04 -29.03 19.34
CA GLN A 519 -7.11 -29.77 18.08
C GLN A 519 -8.24 -29.29 17.14
N ALA A 520 -9.40 -28.86 17.67
CA ALA A 520 -10.46 -28.27 16.86
C ALA A 520 -10.05 -26.91 16.29
N PHE A 521 -9.39 -26.08 17.09
CA PHE A 521 -8.89 -24.77 16.66
C PHE A 521 -7.78 -24.90 15.61
N ALA A 522 -6.85 -25.84 15.78
CA ALA A 522 -5.84 -26.15 14.78
C ALA A 522 -6.45 -26.59 13.43
N GLN A 523 -7.49 -27.44 13.45
CA GLN A 523 -8.21 -27.83 12.23
C GLN A 523 -9.00 -26.67 11.60
N LEU A 524 -9.61 -25.79 12.42
CA LEU A 524 -10.33 -24.61 11.94
C LEU A 524 -9.41 -23.60 11.26
N LEU A 525 -8.19 -23.41 11.79
CA LEU A 525 -7.12 -22.66 11.13
C LEU A 525 -6.38 -23.44 10.02
N GLY A 526 -6.76 -24.70 9.77
CA GLY A 526 -6.16 -25.51 8.71
C GLY A 526 -4.73 -26.00 8.94
N SER A 527 -4.24 -25.95 10.19
CA SER A 527 -2.93 -26.50 10.53
C SER A 527 -2.97 -28.01 10.70
N ASN A 528 -1.96 -28.68 10.17
CA ASN A 528 -1.71 -30.12 10.38
C ASN A 528 -1.07 -30.43 11.74
N ALA A 529 -0.89 -29.42 12.62
CA ALA A 529 -0.38 -29.61 13.96
C ALA A 529 -1.30 -30.54 14.79
N ASN A 530 -0.76 -31.68 15.21
CA ASN A 530 -1.45 -32.64 16.06
C ASN A 530 -1.16 -32.35 17.53
N ALA A 531 -2.19 -31.99 18.31
CA ALA A 531 -2.08 -31.63 19.72
C ALA A 531 -1.49 -32.76 20.59
N ALA A 532 -1.60 -34.03 20.17
CA ALA A 532 -1.02 -35.17 20.88
C ALA A 532 0.53 -35.18 20.90
N ASN A 533 1.18 -34.40 20.03
CA ASN A 533 2.64 -34.31 19.94
C ASN A 533 3.25 -33.27 20.90
N PHE A 534 2.41 -32.47 21.60
CA PHE A 534 2.85 -31.31 22.38
C PHE A 534 2.33 -31.39 23.83
N ASN A 535 3.07 -30.78 24.76
CA ASN A 535 2.73 -30.79 26.19
C ASN A 535 2.37 -29.41 26.74
N SER A 536 2.62 -28.33 25.98
CA SER A 536 2.31 -26.95 26.36
C SER A 536 1.53 -26.22 25.27
N ALA A 537 0.78 -25.19 25.70
CA ALA A 537 0.08 -24.29 24.78
C ALA A 537 1.06 -23.54 23.86
N THR A 538 2.22 -23.14 24.38
CA THR A 538 3.22 -22.35 23.65
C THR A 538 3.81 -23.12 22.49
N ASP A 539 4.30 -24.34 22.74
CA ASP A 539 4.92 -25.18 21.69
C ASP A 539 3.91 -25.54 20.60
N PHE A 540 2.67 -25.84 21.00
CA PHE A 540 1.59 -26.11 20.06
C PHE A 540 1.17 -24.87 19.26
N GLN A 541 1.16 -23.69 19.87
CA GLN A 541 0.86 -22.44 19.17
C GLN A 541 1.97 -22.04 18.18
N VAL A 542 3.23 -22.37 18.47
CA VAL A 542 4.33 -22.26 17.49
C VAL A 542 4.09 -23.22 16.32
N ALA A 543 3.77 -24.49 16.58
CA ALA A 543 3.48 -25.48 15.54
C ALA A 543 2.22 -25.19 14.71
N ILE A 544 1.22 -24.50 15.27
CA ILE A 544 0.07 -23.99 14.50
C ILE A 544 0.51 -22.92 13.50
N LYS A 545 1.43 -22.03 13.91
CA LYS A 545 1.90 -20.88 13.12
C LYS A 545 2.94 -21.26 12.06
N ASP A 546 3.77 -22.27 12.32
CA ASP A 546 4.84 -22.74 11.44
C ASP A 546 4.36 -23.03 9.99
N PRO A 547 5.00 -22.47 8.93
CA PRO A 547 4.75 -22.86 7.54
C PRO A 547 5.34 -24.23 7.17
N GLY A 548 6.35 -24.73 7.89
CA GLY A 548 6.90 -26.09 7.80
C GLY A 548 7.85 -26.38 6.63
N HIS A 549 7.66 -25.76 5.47
CA HIS A 549 8.43 -26.03 4.23
C HIS A 549 8.63 -24.76 3.39
N GLU A 550 9.83 -24.54 2.85
CA GLU A 550 10.10 -23.50 1.83
C GLU A 550 10.16 -24.13 0.42
N ALA A 551 9.49 -23.53 -0.56
CA ALA A 551 9.59 -23.85 -1.98
C ALA A 551 10.26 -22.69 -2.73
N ILE A 552 11.45 -22.94 -3.27
CA ILE A 552 12.25 -21.95 -4.00
C ILE A 552 12.22 -22.25 -5.49
N MET A 553 11.95 -21.23 -6.31
CA MET A 553 12.31 -21.24 -7.72
C MET A 553 13.45 -20.28 -7.99
N ILE A 554 14.44 -20.73 -8.75
CA ILE A 554 15.55 -19.91 -9.24
C ILE A 554 15.36 -19.70 -10.74
N VAL A 555 15.38 -18.44 -11.18
CA VAL A 555 15.37 -18.03 -12.58
C VAL A 555 16.75 -17.47 -12.92
N LEU A 556 17.50 -18.15 -13.77
CA LEU A 556 18.85 -17.79 -14.17
C LEU A 556 18.89 -17.27 -15.60
N ASP A 557 19.50 -16.11 -15.78
CA ASP A 557 19.89 -15.60 -17.09
C ASP A 557 21.05 -16.44 -17.66
N ALA A 558 20.81 -17.04 -18.81
CA ALA A 558 21.76 -17.82 -19.57
C ALA A 558 22.11 -17.17 -20.92
N SER A 559 21.73 -15.90 -21.14
CA SER A 559 22.03 -15.19 -22.38
C SER A 559 23.54 -14.99 -22.58
N VAL A 560 23.94 -14.72 -23.84
CA VAL A 560 25.34 -14.46 -24.19
C VAL A 560 25.95 -13.27 -23.41
N ALA A 561 25.14 -12.32 -22.94
CA ALA A 561 25.60 -11.19 -22.12
C ALA A 561 26.25 -11.65 -20.80
N MET A 562 25.70 -12.71 -20.18
CA MET A 562 26.21 -13.31 -18.95
C MET A 562 27.58 -13.98 -19.10
N ARG A 563 28.08 -14.19 -20.33
CA ARG A 563 29.45 -14.64 -20.60
C ARG A 563 30.51 -13.54 -20.38
N SER A 564 30.09 -12.27 -20.25
CA SER A 564 30.97 -11.16 -19.90
C SER A 564 31.72 -11.41 -18.59
N PRO A 565 33.03 -11.08 -18.49
CA PRO A 565 33.77 -11.12 -17.22
C PRO A 565 33.17 -10.23 -16.14
N LEU A 566 33.38 -10.58 -14.86
CA LEU A 566 33.19 -9.64 -13.77
C LEU A 566 34.31 -8.58 -13.79
N ALA A 567 33.96 -7.34 -14.11
CA ALA A 567 34.89 -6.23 -14.25
C ALA A 567 35.27 -5.61 -12.89
N GLU A 568 36.03 -6.32 -12.06
CA GLU A 568 36.58 -5.78 -10.80
C GLU A 568 38.08 -6.04 -10.68
N VAL A 569 38.87 -4.96 -10.54
CA VAL A 569 40.34 -5.01 -10.51
C VAL A 569 40.84 -5.16 -9.07
N THR A 570 40.68 -6.35 -8.51
CA THR A 570 41.36 -6.75 -7.26
C THR A 570 42.48 -7.76 -7.56
N ARG A 571 43.65 -7.56 -6.93
CA ARG A 571 44.82 -8.42 -7.21
C ARG A 571 44.64 -9.78 -6.53
N LYS A 572 44.67 -10.86 -7.33
CA LYS A 572 44.55 -12.28 -6.96
C LYS A 572 43.11 -12.79 -6.73
N VAL A 573 42.39 -13.02 -7.81
CA VAL A 573 41.76 -14.31 -8.16
C VAL A 573 41.46 -14.26 -9.67
N GLU A 574 41.37 -15.42 -10.32
CA GLU A 574 40.90 -15.51 -11.71
C GLU A 574 39.38 -15.36 -11.72
N VAL A 575 38.90 -14.14 -12.00
CA VAL A 575 37.47 -13.82 -11.92
C VAL A 575 36.77 -14.29 -13.18
N GLY A 576 35.81 -15.21 -13.02
CA GLY A 576 35.03 -15.77 -14.12
C GLY A 576 34.02 -14.80 -14.75
N SER A 577 33.12 -15.36 -15.55
CA SER A 577 32.00 -14.62 -16.12
C SER A 577 30.91 -14.29 -15.07
N ARG A 578 30.00 -13.39 -15.42
CA ARG A 578 28.76 -13.14 -14.64
C ARG A 578 27.99 -14.45 -14.41
N PHE A 579 27.96 -15.32 -15.42
CA PHE A 579 27.37 -16.64 -15.33
C PHE A 579 28.07 -17.55 -14.31
N GLU A 580 29.41 -17.63 -14.28
CA GLU A 580 30.12 -18.44 -13.27
C GLU A 580 29.92 -17.92 -11.85
N ALA A 581 29.81 -16.61 -11.67
CA ALA A 581 29.44 -16.00 -10.39
C ALA A 581 28.00 -16.37 -9.97
N ALA A 582 27.04 -16.31 -10.90
CA ALA A 582 25.65 -16.72 -10.66
C ALA A 582 25.55 -18.23 -10.33
N LYS A 583 26.23 -19.08 -11.11
CA LYS A 583 26.34 -20.53 -10.89
C LYS A 583 26.93 -20.84 -9.50
N SER A 584 27.94 -20.09 -9.06
CA SER A 584 28.52 -20.20 -7.72
C SER A 584 27.55 -19.81 -6.60
N ALA A 585 26.73 -18.77 -6.81
CA ALA A 585 25.70 -18.37 -5.85
C ALA A 585 24.59 -19.43 -5.72
N ILE A 586 24.10 -19.96 -6.85
CA ILE A 586 23.12 -21.05 -6.90
C ILE A 586 23.67 -22.31 -6.20
N GLN A 587 24.92 -22.66 -6.48
CA GLN A 587 25.61 -23.78 -5.84
C GLN A 587 25.72 -23.59 -4.31
N GLY A 588 25.88 -22.35 -3.83
CA GLY A 588 25.80 -21.99 -2.42
C GLY A 588 24.41 -22.25 -1.81
N ILE A 589 23.34 -21.81 -2.48
CA ILE A 589 21.95 -22.04 -2.06
C ILE A 589 21.65 -23.55 -1.99
N VAL A 590 21.96 -24.30 -3.06
CA VAL A 590 21.75 -25.75 -3.14
C VAL A 590 22.51 -26.49 -2.03
N ASN A 591 23.77 -26.13 -1.78
CA ASN A 591 24.56 -26.74 -0.70
C ASN A 591 23.97 -26.42 0.69
N GLN A 592 23.54 -25.17 0.94
CA GLN A 592 22.92 -24.78 2.20
C GLN A 592 21.63 -25.58 2.45
N LYS A 593 20.79 -25.74 1.42
CA LYS A 593 19.54 -26.50 1.54
C LYS A 593 19.79 -27.99 1.76
N LEU A 594 20.67 -28.60 0.96
CA LEU A 594 21.04 -30.02 1.08
C LEU A 594 21.58 -30.38 2.48
N LEU A 595 22.35 -29.49 3.11
CA LEU A 595 22.98 -29.74 4.41
C LEU A 595 22.10 -29.41 5.62
N PHE A 596 21.31 -28.33 5.57
CA PHE A 596 20.64 -27.76 6.76
C PHE A 596 19.11 -27.72 6.66
N ARG A 597 18.54 -27.93 5.47
CA ARG A 597 17.11 -27.75 5.18
C ARG A 597 16.58 -28.82 4.21
N LYS A 598 16.84 -30.09 4.52
CA LYS A 598 16.44 -31.29 3.74
C LYS A 598 14.93 -31.44 3.40
N ASN A 599 14.07 -30.59 3.98
CA ASN A 599 12.62 -30.56 3.78
C ASN A 599 12.18 -29.42 2.85
N ASP A 600 13.08 -28.50 2.50
CA ASP A 600 12.83 -27.41 1.56
C ASP A 600 13.08 -27.92 0.13
N GLU A 601 12.36 -27.34 -0.83
CA GLU A 601 12.35 -27.76 -2.23
C GLU A 601 12.90 -26.65 -3.12
N VAL A 602 13.66 -27.03 -4.17
CA VAL A 602 14.28 -26.10 -5.11
C VAL A 602 14.01 -26.56 -6.54
N GLY A 603 13.53 -25.66 -7.39
CA GLY A 603 13.55 -25.80 -8.84
C GLY A 603 14.39 -24.69 -9.49
N ILE A 604 14.83 -24.93 -10.72
CA ILE A 604 15.71 -24.04 -11.48
C ILE A 604 15.24 -23.97 -12.93
N VAL A 605 15.02 -22.74 -13.41
CA VAL A 605 14.72 -22.40 -14.81
C VAL A 605 15.84 -21.49 -15.32
N MET A 606 16.27 -21.73 -16.55
CA MET A 606 17.19 -20.86 -17.29
C MET A 606 16.43 -20.20 -18.45
N TYR A 607 16.65 -18.91 -18.69
CA TYR A 607 16.12 -18.20 -19.87
C TYR A 607 17.27 -17.61 -20.70
N GLY A 608 17.03 -17.42 -21.99
CA GLY A 608 18.07 -17.05 -22.95
C GLY A 608 18.94 -18.24 -23.40
N THR A 609 18.50 -19.49 -23.18
CA THR A 609 19.22 -20.70 -23.57
C THR A 609 19.15 -20.96 -25.09
N GLU A 610 20.11 -21.70 -25.65
CA GLU A 610 20.08 -22.02 -27.10
C GLU A 610 18.93 -22.98 -27.46
N GLY A 611 18.67 -23.96 -26.60
CA GLY A 611 17.52 -24.87 -26.71
C GLY A 611 16.28 -24.36 -25.97
N THR A 612 15.16 -25.06 -26.15
CA THR A 612 13.93 -24.86 -25.37
C THR A 612 13.53 -26.18 -24.74
N ASP A 613 13.19 -26.17 -23.46
CA ASP A 613 12.69 -27.33 -22.72
C ASP A 613 11.81 -26.84 -21.56
N ASN A 614 10.52 -26.62 -21.83
CA ASN A 614 9.53 -26.29 -20.83
C ASN A 614 8.13 -26.71 -21.30
N GLN A 615 7.23 -27.02 -20.36
CA GLN A 615 5.91 -27.55 -20.71
C GLN A 615 5.02 -26.52 -21.42
N LEU A 616 5.16 -25.23 -21.15
CA LEU A 616 4.34 -24.21 -21.80
C LEU A 616 4.63 -24.11 -23.31
N ASN A 617 5.90 -24.20 -23.72
CA ASN A 617 6.27 -24.32 -25.14
C ASN A 617 5.86 -25.66 -25.77
N ALA A 618 5.74 -26.75 -24.98
CA ALA A 618 5.20 -28.02 -25.46
C ALA A 618 3.67 -28.03 -25.56
N ASP A 619 2.99 -27.13 -24.85
CA ASP A 619 1.54 -26.91 -24.92
C ASP A 619 1.18 -25.89 -26.04
N ASP A 620 2.08 -24.95 -26.38
CA ASP A 620 2.04 -24.05 -27.54
C ASP A 620 3.45 -23.85 -28.14
N ASP A 621 3.69 -24.45 -29.32
CA ASP A 621 4.96 -24.45 -30.06
C ASP A 621 5.59 -23.06 -30.30
N ASN A 622 4.85 -21.95 -30.11
CA ASN A 622 5.34 -20.60 -30.39
C ASN A 622 5.65 -19.70 -29.19
N SER A 623 5.18 -20.01 -27.98
CA SER A 623 5.49 -19.22 -26.77
C SER A 623 6.65 -19.80 -25.96
N TYR A 624 7.25 -19.00 -25.07
CA TYR A 624 8.29 -19.41 -24.10
C TYR A 624 9.51 -20.15 -24.69
N LYS A 625 9.92 -19.79 -25.91
CA LYS A 625 11.14 -20.30 -26.55
C LYS A 625 12.39 -19.80 -25.84
N HIS A 626 13.49 -20.54 -25.94
CA HIS A 626 14.76 -20.22 -25.28
C HIS A 626 14.66 -20.15 -23.74
N VAL A 627 13.75 -20.95 -23.18
CA VAL A 627 13.59 -21.21 -21.75
C VAL A 627 13.69 -22.72 -21.48
N THR A 628 14.50 -23.08 -20.49
CA THR A 628 14.89 -24.46 -20.16
C THR A 628 14.70 -24.74 -18.66
N VAL A 629 13.91 -25.77 -18.32
CA VAL A 629 13.70 -26.24 -16.96
C VAL A 629 14.82 -27.20 -16.56
N VAL A 630 15.83 -26.70 -15.83
CA VAL A 630 16.93 -27.54 -15.31
C VAL A 630 16.44 -28.48 -14.20
N SER A 631 15.49 -28.02 -13.39
CA SER A 631 14.77 -28.87 -12.42
C SER A 631 13.42 -28.27 -12.05
N SER A 632 12.40 -29.13 -11.98
CA SER A 632 11.12 -28.80 -11.32
C SER A 632 11.31 -28.67 -9.80
N VAL A 633 10.40 -27.96 -9.12
CA VAL A 633 10.42 -27.84 -7.65
C VAL A 633 10.37 -29.23 -7.01
N ALA A 634 11.47 -29.63 -6.36
CA ALA A 634 11.61 -30.92 -5.70
C ALA A 634 12.60 -30.84 -4.52
N PRO A 635 12.59 -31.81 -3.58
CA PRO A 635 13.57 -31.88 -2.50
C PRO A 635 15.00 -31.95 -3.03
N VAL A 636 15.91 -31.17 -2.43
CA VAL A 636 17.27 -30.98 -2.94
C VAL A 636 18.09 -32.28 -2.91
N THR A 637 18.72 -32.62 -4.03
CA THR A 637 19.57 -33.81 -4.18
C THR A 637 21.02 -33.45 -4.56
N ILE A 638 21.92 -34.42 -4.45
CA ILE A 638 23.30 -34.30 -4.97
C ILE A 638 23.29 -34.16 -6.50
N ASP A 639 22.31 -34.73 -7.19
CA ASP A 639 22.22 -34.65 -8.65
C ASP A 639 21.81 -33.26 -9.14
N LEU A 640 20.97 -32.53 -8.39
CA LEU A 640 20.73 -31.10 -8.65
C LEU A 640 22.03 -30.28 -8.55
N SER A 641 22.92 -30.60 -7.62
CA SER A 641 24.25 -29.97 -7.56
C SER A 641 25.13 -30.31 -8.77
N LYS A 642 25.01 -31.51 -9.35
CA LYS A 642 25.73 -31.86 -10.60
C LYS A 642 25.16 -31.10 -11.79
N GLN A 643 23.83 -31.00 -11.89
CA GLN A 643 23.13 -30.20 -12.90
C GLN A 643 23.60 -28.73 -12.85
N VAL A 644 23.61 -28.12 -11.66
CA VAL A 644 24.09 -26.74 -11.45
C VAL A 644 25.52 -26.53 -11.95
N LEU A 645 26.45 -27.46 -11.69
CA LEU A 645 27.83 -27.34 -12.18
C LEU A 645 27.94 -27.44 -13.71
N ALA A 646 27.03 -28.18 -14.34
CA ALA A 646 26.97 -28.43 -15.79
C ALA A 646 26.11 -27.42 -16.58
N MET A 647 25.54 -26.40 -15.93
CA MET A 647 24.87 -25.30 -16.62
C MET A 647 25.89 -24.45 -17.38
N GLU A 648 25.52 -23.97 -18.58
CA GLU A 648 26.32 -23.09 -19.43
C GLU A 648 25.46 -21.95 -19.99
N ALA A 649 26.07 -20.81 -20.30
CA ALA A 649 25.41 -19.69 -20.98
C ALA A 649 25.52 -19.82 -22.52
N ALA A 650 24.47 -19.39 -23.22
CA ALA A 650 24.35 -19.43 -24.67
C ALA A 650 25.54 -18.75 -25.38
N SER A 651 26.02 -19.38 -26.44
CA SER A 651 27.12 -18.88 -27.26
C SER A 651 26.71 -17.76 -28.23
N VAL A 652 25.40 -17.65 -28.51
CA VAL A 652 24.75 -16.71 -29.44
C VAL A 652 23.70 -15.86 -28.72
N GLU A 653 23.29 -14.74 -29.33
CA GLU A 653 22.10 -13.99 -28.89
C GLU A 653 20.83 -14.82 -29.10
N THR A 654 19.93 -14.76 -28.11
CA THR A 654 18.67 -15.52 -28.04
C THR A 654 17.53 -14.55 -27.68
N PRO A 655 16.30 -14.75 -28.20
CA PRO A 655 15.22 -13.77 -28.07
C PRO A 655 14.42 -13.82 -26.75
N ALA A 656 14.59 -14.82 -25.88
CA ALA A 656 13.86 -14.88 -24.61
C ALA A 656 14.19 -13.72 -23.68
N ASP A 657 13.21 -13.28 -22.89
CA ASP A 657 13.42 -12.32 -21.82
C ASP A 657 13.13 -12.88 -20.42
N VAL A 658 13.34 -12.02 -19.41
CA VAL A 658 13.25 -12.38 -18.00
C VAL A 658 11.81 -12.73 -17.57
N LEU A 659 10.80 -12.18 -18.24
CA LEU A 659 9.38 -12.48 -17.96
C LEU A 659 9.02 -13.88 -18.45
N ASP A 660 9.50 -14.32 -19.62
CA ASP A 660 9.33 -15.71 -20.09
C ASP A 660 9.84 -16.71 -19.04
N GLY A 661 11.06 -16.46 -18.53
CA GLY A 661 11.69 -17.28 -17.48
C GLY A 661 10.94 -17.26 -16.15
N ILE A 662 10.35 -16.11 -15.77
CA ILE A 662 9.54 -15.98 -14.56
C ILE A 662 8.18 -16.70 -14.71
N ILE A 663 7.50 -16.59 -15.86
CA ILE A 663 6.20 -17.25 -16.08
C ILE A 663 6.35 -18.78 -16.02
N VAL A 664 7.34 -19.35 -16.72
CA VAL A 664 7.65 -20.78 -16.65
C VAL A 664 8.01 -21.20 -15.21
N ALA A 665 8.73 -20.37 -14.46
CA ALA A 665 9.07 -20.68 -13.07
C ALA A 665 7.86 -20.63 -12.12
N LEU A 666 6.95 -19.67 -12.30
CA LEU A 666 5.72 -19.55 -11.51
C LEU A 666 4.74 -20.69 -11.84
N ASP A 667 4.62 -21.08 -13.10
CA ASP A 667 3.85 -22.27 -13.53
C ASP A 667 4.31 -23.55 -12.80
N LEU A 668 5.62 -23.82 -12.77
CA LEU A 668 6.18 -24.95 -12.01
C LEU A 668 5.88 -24.85 -10.50
N MET A 669 5.92 -23.64 -9.94
CA MET A 669 5.58 -23.40 -8.53
C MET A 669 4.08 -23.60 -8.25
N ILE A 670 3.18 -23.22 -9.17
CA ILE A 670 1.74 -23.52 -9.09
C ILE A 670 1.56 -25.04 -9.05
N ARG A 671 2.03 -25.75 -10.09
CA ARG A 671 1.86 -27.21 -10.24
C ARG A 671 2.42 -27.99 -9.05
N ARG A 672 3.47 -27.49 -8.39
CA ARG A 672 4.01 -28.11 -7.17
C ARG A 672 3.26 -27.74 -5.90
N THR A 673 3.00 -26.46 -5.66
CA THR A 673 2.48 -25.96 -4.36
C THR A 673 0.96 -25.99 -4.26
N ASP A 674 0.24 -26.31 -5.33
CA ASP A 674 -1.20 -26.49 -5.31
C ASP A 674 -1.67 -27.42 -4.17
N ASN A 675 -2.73 -26.97 -3.49
CA ASN A 675 -3.32 -27.59 -2.30
C ASN A 675 -2.35 -27.90 -1.13
N LYS A 676 -1.18 -27.24 -1.05
CA LYS A 676 -0.17 -27.46 0.00
C LYS A 676 0.32 -26.15 0.63
N LYS A 677 0.60 -26.17 1.94
CA LYS A 677 1.25 -25.06 2.65
C LYS A 677 2.76 -25.10 2.38
N TYR A 678 3.27 -24.05 1.75
CA TYR A 678 4.70 -23.75 1.61
C TYR A 678 4.88 -22.24 1.83
N ASP A 679 5.99 -21.85 2.45
CA ASP A 679 6.61 -20.54 2.25
C ASP A 679 7.24 -20.54 0.83
N LYS A 680 7.11 -19.46 0.05
CA LYS A 680 7.43 -19.47 -1.38
C LYS A 680 8.33 -18.32 -1.76
N ARG A 681 9.42 -18.62 -2.47
CA ARG A 681 10.40 -17.61 -2.88
C ARG A 681 10.86 -17.79 -4.33
N LEU A 682 10.84 -16.70 -5.08
CA LEU A 682 11.34 -16.63 -6.45
C LEU A 682 12.64 -15.82 -6.46
N VAL A 683 13.73 -16.41 -6.92
CA VAL A 683 15.08 -15.80 -6.96
C VAL A 683 15.52 -15.63 -8.41
N VAL A 684 15.52 -14.39 -8.91
CA VAL A 684 15.95 -14.05 -10.27
C VAL A 684 17.40 -13.60 -10.27
N ILE A 685 18.25 -14.16 -11.13
CA ILE A 685 19.70 -13.86 -11.20
C ILE A 685 20.09 -13.54 -12.64
N THR A 686 20.53 -12.31 -12.90
CA THR A 686 20.72 -11.75 -14.26
C THR A 686 21.66 -10.54 -14.25
N ASP A 687 22.15 -10.12 -15.42
CA ASP A 687 22.85 -8.84 -15.61
C ASP A 687 21.95 -7.71 -16.14
N ALA A 688 20.69 -8.02 -16.46
CA ALA A 688 19.67 -7.14 -17.02
C ALA A 688 20.04 -6.45 -18.35
N ALA A 689 20.97 -7.03 -19.14
CA ALA A 689 21.31 -6.52 -20.46
C ALA A 689 20.20 -6.78 -21.50
N THR A 690 19.56 -7.94 -21.44
CA THR A 690 18.47 -8.35 -22.34
C THR A 690 17.25 -7.44 -22.19
N ARG A 691 16.57 -7.15 -23.31
CA ARG A 691 15.35 -6.34 -23.29
C ARG A 691 14.14 -7.21 -22.96
N ILE A 692 13.19 -6.68 -22.20
CA ILE A 692 11.83 -7.21 -22.15
C ILE A 692 11.19 -6.96 -23.53
N ASN A 693 10.70 -8.01 -24.17
CA ASN A 693 10.06 -7.99 -25.47
C ASN A 693 8.58 -7.61 -25.35
N ASN A 694 7.88 -8.17 -24.36
CA ASN A 694 6.45 -8.00 -24.19
C ASN A 694 6.07 -7.39 -22.82
N PRO A 695 5.91 -6.05 -22.72
CA PRO A 695 5.57 -5.39 -21.46
C PRO A 695 4.20 -5.74 -20.86
N SER A 696 3.27 -6.36 -21.59
CA SER A 696 1.97 -6.80 -21.01
C SER A 696 2.16 -7.88 -19.95
N ASP A 697 3.18 -8.70 -20.13
CA ASP A 697 3.37 -9.92 -19.33
C ASP A 697 3.85 -9.58 -17.91
N MET A 698 4.22 -8.32 -17.70
CA MET A 698 4.42 -7.71 -16.39
C MET A 698 3.20 -7.85 -15.49
N GLU A 699 2.00 -7.52 -15.99
CA GLU A 699 0.75 -7.55 -15.23
C GLU A 699 0.35 -9.00 -14.89
N VAL A 700 0.62 -9.92 -15.82
CA VAL A 700 0.43 -11.37 -15.64
C VAL A 700 1.38 -11.91 -14.57
N VAL A 701 2.68 -11.63 -14.68
CA VAL A 701 3.70 -12.01 -13.69
C VAL A 701 3.36 -11.50 -12.30
N CYS A 702 2.96 -10.24 -12.18
CA CYS A 702 2.56 -9.65 -10.90
C CYS A 702 1.31 -10.32 -10.33
N THR A 703 0.28 -10.50 -11.15
CA THR A 703 -0.93 -11.23 -10.77
C THR A 703 -0.61 -12.66 -10.30
N MET A 704 0.32 -13.36 -10.95
CA MET A 704 0.75 -14.70 -10.53
C MET A 704 1.53 -14.68 -9.20
N ILE A 705 2.50 -13.78 -9.04
CA ILE A 705 3.29 -13.63 -7.79
C ILE A 705 2.36 -13.35 -6.59
N GLN A 706 1.36 -12.49 -6.79
CA GLN A 706 0.40 -12.06 -5.77
C GLN A 706 -0.60 -13.16 -5.41
N ASN A 707 -1.26 -13.78 -6.40
CA ASN A 707 -2.20 -14.89 -6.18
C ASN A 707 -1.54 -16.11 -5.49
N LEU A 708 -0.22 -16.22 -5.53
CA LEU A 708 0.53 -17.33 -4.97
C LEU A 708 1.23 -17.01 -3.64
N ASP A 709 1.24 -15.75 -3.20
CA ASP A 709 2.02 -15.27 -2.04
C ASP A 709 3.52 -15.65 -2.15
N VAL A 710 4.18 -15.13 -3.20
CA VAL A 710 5.58 -15.46 -3.54
C VAL A 710 6.51 -14.29 -3.25
N HIS A 711 7.47 -14.49 -2.35
CA HIS A 711 8.52 -13.52 -2.08
C HIS A 711 9.48 -13.42 -3.28
N LEU A 712 9.42 -12.32 -4.05
CA LEU A 712 10.36 -12.04 -5.14
C LEU A 712 11.68 -11.46 -4.63
N GLN A 713 12.81 -12.07 -5.01
CA GLN A 713 14.18 -11.63 -4.75
C GLN A 713 14.95 -11.52 -6.09
N ILE A 714 15.62 -10.40 -6.35
CA ILE A 714 16.37 -10.17 -7.59
C ILE A 714 17.86 -9.93 -7.27
N MET A 715 18.75 -10.57 -8.01
CA MET A 715 20.21 -10.49 -7.88
C MET A 715 20.82 -10.01 -9.21
N CYS A 716 21.25 -8.75 -9.25
CA CYS A 716 21.88 -8.16 -10.44
C CYS A 716 23.40 -8.37 -10.44
N VAL A 717 23.96 -8.87 -11.54
CA VAL A 717 25.37 -9.26 -11.66
C VAL A 717 26.02 -8.59 -12.89
N PRO A 718 26.91 -7.59 -12.74
CA PRO A 718 27.48 -7.04 -11.52
C PRO A 718 26.56 -6.04 -10.81
N ILE A 719 26.88 -5.76 -9.54
CA ILE A 719 26.13 -4.88 -8.64
C ILE A 719 26.10 -3.41 -9.13
N MET A 720 27.03 -2.98 -9.99
CA MET A 720 27.13 -1.59 -10.49
C MET A 720 26.27 -1.29 -11.75
N CYS A 721 25.15 -1.98 -11.96
CA CYS A 721 24.27 -1.77 -13.12
C CYS A 721 23.32 -0.57 -12.94
N VAL A 722 23.87 0.64 -12.84
CA VAL A 722 23.14 1.90 -12.52
C VAL A 722 21.95 2.16 -13.45
N ASN A 723 22.06 1.87 -14.76
CA ASN A 723 20.95 2.03 -15.71
C ASN A 723 20.03 0.79 -15.80
N PRO A 724 20.54 -0.46 -15.96
CA PRO A 724 19.67 -1.63 -16.09
C PRO A 724 18.79 -1.93 -14.89
N LEU A 725 19.22 -1.62 -13.65
CA LEU A 725 18.44 -1.89 -12.43
C LEU A 725 17.00 -1.39 -12.54
N SER A 726 16.81 -0.17 -13.06
CA SER A 726 15.50 0.49 -13.23
C SER A 726 14.42 -0.43 -13.81
N ARG A 727 14.76 -1.27 -14.79
CA ARG A 727 13.79 -2.15 -15.47
C ARG A 727 13.32 -3.30 -14.60
N MET A 728 14.19 -3.86 -13.75
CA MET A 728 13.81 -4.92 -12.82
C MET A 728 13.24 -4.39 -11.51
N THR A 729 13.68 -3.20 -11.08
CA THR A 729 13.01 -2.49 -9.99
C THR A 729 11.56 -2.21 -10.36
N ASN A 730 11.26 -1.87 -11.63
CA ASN A 730 9.87 -1.74 -12.11
C ASN A 730 9.07 -3.06 -12.03
N ILE A 731 9.67 -4.24 -12.25
CA ILE A 731 8.99 -5.53 -12.03
C ILE A 731 8.58 -5.64 -10.56
N HIS A 732 9.53 -5.47 -9.65
CA HIS A 732 9.29 -5.61 -8.21
C HIS A 732 8.30 -4.56 -7.67
N ILE A 733 8.33 -3.32 -8.20
CA ILE A 733 7.38 -2.26 -7.86
C ILE A 733 5.98 -2.57 -8.38
N ALA A 734 5.82 -2.92 -9.67
CA ALA A 734 4.51 -3.25 -10.24
C ALA A 734 3.84 -4.40 -9.47
N CYS A 735 4.64 -5.40 -9.06
CA CYS A 735 4.16 -6.56 -8.32
C CYS A 735 3.96 -6.30 -6.81
N GLN A 736 4.24 -5.10 -6.33
CA GLN A 736 3.74 -4.60 -5.04
C GLN A 736 2.50 -3.73 -5.23
N GLN A 737 2.42 -2.96 -6.32
CA GLN A 737 1.40 -1.95 -6.54
C GLN A 737 0.00 -2.55 -6.81
N THR A 738 -0.11 -3.60 -7.63
CA THR A 738 -1.42 -4.25 -7.89
C THR A 738 -1.97 -5.07 -6.71
N ASN A 739 -1.25 -5.20 -5.60
CA ASN A 739 -1.80 -5.71 -4.33
C ASN A 739 -2.61 -4.62 -3.61
N GLU A 740 -2.10 -3.39 -3.59
CA GLU A 740 -2.75 -2.24 -2.92
C GLU A 740 -4.13 -1.94 -3.57
N ASP A 741 -4.23 -2.07 -4.89
CA ASP A 741 -5.49 -1.94 -5.64
C ASP A 741 -6.51 -3.07 -5.35
N ARG A 742 -6.08 -4.20 -4.77
CA ARG A 742 -6.89 -5.42 -4.64
C ARG A 742 -7.37 -5.70 -3.21
N GLU A 743 -6.73 -5.13 -2.20
CA GLU A 743 -7.31 -4.99 -0.86
C GLU A 743 -8.29 -3.79 -0.75
N ALA A 744 -8.44 -3.02 -1.82
CA ALA A 744 -9.33 -1.86 -1.92
C ALA A 744 -10.74 -2.16 -2.49
N ILE A 745 -11.11 -3.44 -2.67
CA ILE A 745 -12.38 -3.91 -3.25
C ILE A 745 -13.08 -4.92 -2.32
#